data_AF-A0A4W3HZ28-F1
#
_entry.id   AF-A0A4W3HZ28-F1
#
_cell.length_a   1.000
_cell.length_b   1.000
_cell.length_c   1.000
_cell.angle_alpha   90.00
_cell.angle_beta   90.00
_cell.angle_gamma   90.00
#
_symmetry.space_group_name_H-M   'P 1'
#
loop_
_entity.id
_entity.type
_entity.pdbx_description
1 polymer ?
#
loop_
_entity_poly.entity_id
_entity_poly.type
_entity_poly.pdbx_seq_one_letter_code
_entity_poly.pdbx_strand_id
1 'polypeptide(L)'
;LENLFVDNPVSILTQEMSKHFLQSKSEADKYKFFMKATQLEQMREDYAHIMRTKALTNEKIGKQDESLSELKELVKEKEDRYKSLASLDELQEKLEQLKNQMVWALVIELEKDLQPIKARIKTEEGRSVKYDQKVEEWQVKVSEEEEKFKAVQDRLQKITEETQVLGPQRTALKEDVQSKNKAYKETEVGLINNLNRCMKCYIFSQADLRERQERINSQQEQLKVLKDQEATTLQQTDQFQHAISKSRDELYQLRREEQDVKNVCESRKRRLKELKASRTDRLERFGENVPSLLNAIEEAHKGGRFRKKPVGPLGACFRLKYPEFGLAVESCLKGLLLSFCCDNFRDEQVLQSLMSRNFRTGRRPQINVCEFQNDVYDVRGKGVYHPDFPTILDAIEIDNAVVANCLIDMRGIERVLLIKDNSTARKVMQQQKAPKNCREAFTEAGDQVFTNRYYSSEMDRARYLGSDVETEIRQLEIEINNKVAQLSHFQQRLQSIEEEIRLNEVQLKKKQIQRRQIQVRTQDIWRRIESGKGKLEKAKEDMDVHRKILDEAEQNYKEIKEKISLIAEEADPIKEELSSIDTEIVKDKHLWRHYENKKKEHLYGIDKLKEDLTTKEKVLEENTSKASQICKERLEVTKTPKSIDLEINHLRERINTEQKLHGNREEIIRQYFEVLETYKRVKGQIKSLKKFMRLLTKIMEGRHRAYKIFRRYISLRCKYYFNTMLSQRGYHGKMNFDHKNETLSIAVQPGEGDKAALSDMRSLSGGERSFSTVCFILSLWDTMESPFRCLDEFDVYMDMVNRRISMDMMLKVANSQRYRQFIFLTPQSMSSLPSSSLIRILRMHDPERGQTTLPFRPRDQAEDSDD
;
A
#
# COMPACT_ATOMS: atom_id res chain seq x y z
N LEU A 1 10.14 2.45 37.78
CA LEU A 1 11.34 3.29 37.57
C LEU A 1 11.03 4.58 36.79
N GLU A 2 9.82 4.75 36.22
CA GLU A 2 9.46 5.88 35.33
C GLU A 2 9.22 7.25 35.99
N ASN A 3 9.38 7.40 37.31
CA ASN A 3 9.12 8.67 38.03
C ASN A 3 10.40 9.35 38.57
N LEU A 4 11.56 9.06 37.97
CA LEU A 4 12.84 9.64 38.37
C LEU A 4 13.19 10.84 37.47
N PHE A 5 12.70 12.02 37.84
CA PHE A 5 12.98 13.26 37.13
C PHE A 5 14.21 13.96 37.73
N VAL A 6 15.39 13.52 37.31
CA VAL A 6 16.69 14.07 37.74
C VAL A 6 16.85 15.52 37.30
N ASP A 7 16.28 15.89 36.14
CA ASP A 7 16.35 17.24 35.57
C ASP A 7 15.37 18.25 36.17
N ASN A 8 14.51 17.81 37.12
CA ASN A 8 13.62 18.72 37.81
C ASN A 8 14.42 19.46 38.90
N PRO A 9 14.51 20.81 38.82
CA PRO A 9 15.35 21.60 39.73
C PRO A 9 14.88 21.57 41.20
N VAL A 10 13.69 21.02 41.48
CA VAL A 10 13.13 20.88 42.82
C VAL A 10 13.29 19.45 43.36
N SER A 11 13.59 18.46 42.51
CA SER A 11 14.05 17.12 42.93
C SER A 11 15.49 17.19 43.44
N ILE A 12 16.37 17.82 42.67
CA ILE A 12 17.78 17.99 42.98
C ILE A 12 18.08 19.47 42.80
N LEU A 13 18.20 20.18 43.93
CA LEU A 13 18.57 21.59 43.93
C LEU A 13 20.07 21.71 44.16
N THR A 14 20.79 22.03 43.08
CA THR A 14 22.23 22.32 43.15
C THR A 14 22.49 23.72 43.67
N GLN A 15 23.72 23.95 44.16
CA GLN A 15 24.19 25.26 44.61
C GLN A 15 24.01 26.36 43.53
N GLU A 16 24.25 26.07 42.26
CA GLU A 16 24.08 27.04 41.17
C GLU A 16 22.61 27.38 40.92
N MET A 17 21.72 26.38 40.96
CA MET A 17 20.29 26.58 40.71
C MET A 17 19.62 27.38 41.83
N SER A 18 20.01 27.15 43.08
CA SER A 18 19.53 27.94 44.23
C SER A 18 20.01 29.40 44.15
N LYS A 19 21.27 29.64 43.73
CA LYS A 19 21.82 30.98 43.49
C LYS A 19 21.14 31.71 42.33
N HIS A 20 20.95 31.04 41.19
CA HIS A 20 20.30 31.62 40.00
C HIS A 20 18.84 32.01 40.25
N PHE A 21 18.09 31.18 40.98
CA PHE A 21 16.70 31.47 41.30
C PHE A 21 16.54 32.75 42.13
N LEU A 22 17.42 32.93 43.14
CA LEU A 22 17.39 34.08 44.05
C LEU A 22 17.84 35.39 43.45
N GLN A 23 18.71 35.33 42.44
CA GLN A 23 19.26 36.50 41.75
C GLN A 23 18.43 36.91 40.52
N SER A 24 17.51 36.05 40.05
CA SER A 24 16.71 36.33 38.85
C SER A 24 15.87 37.62 39.03
N LYS A 25 16.07 38.58 38.12
CA LYS A 25 15.36 39.86 38.13
C LYS A 25 13.92 39.77 37.61
N SER A 26 13.64 38.75 36.80
CA SER A 26 12.39 38.63 36.06
C SER A 26 11.33 37.83 36.82
N GLU A 27 10.14 38.41 36.99
CA GLU A 27 8.96 37.67 37.46
C GLU A 27 8.59 36.52 36.51
N ALA A 28 8.95 36.62 35.23
CA ALA A 28 8.74 35.56 34.25
C ALA A 28 9.67 34.35 34.48
N ASP A 29 10.92 34.57 34.93
CA ASP A 29 11.84 33.48 35.26
C ASP A 29 11.35 32.69 36.48
N LYS A 30 10.83 33.41 37.50
CA LYS A 30 10.21 32.80 38.68
C LYS A 30 8.99 31.95 38.29
N TYR A 31 8.17 32.43 37.36
CA TYR A 31 7.02 31.69 36.84
C TYR A 31 7.46 30.46 36.03
N LYS A 32 8.45 30.60 35.15
CA LYS A 32 9.01 29.49 34.37
C LYS A 32 9.58 28.40 35.28
N PHE A 33 10.32 28.79 36.32
CA PHE A 33 10.80 27.85 37.33
C PHE A 33 9.65 27.08 37.99
N PHE A 34 8.59 27.78 38.40
CA PHE A 34 7.39 27.14 38.95
C PHE A 34 6.75 26.15 37.96
N MET A 35 6.61 26.52 36.69
CA MET A 35 6.02 25.67 35.64
C MET A 35 6.88 24.42 35.38
N LYS A 36 8.20 24.55 35.39
CA LYS A 36 9.14 23.43 35.24
C LYS A 36 9.13 22.52 36.47
N ALA A 37 9.21 23.10 37.66
CA ALA A 37 9.22 22.37 38.94
C ALA A 37 7.95 21.52 39.15
N THR A 38 6.80 22.03 38.70
CA THR A 38 5.50 21.38 38.84
C THR A 38 5.12 20.51 37.63
N GLN A 39 6.00 20.38 36.64
CA GLN A 39 5.79 19.65 35.37
C GLN A 39 4.64 20.18 34.50
N LEU A 40 4.06 21.33 34.85
CA LEU A 40 3.01 21.97 34.07
C LEU A 40 3.54 22.48 32.72
N GLU A 41 4.84 22.74 32.61
CA GLU A 41 5.49 23.06 31.34
C GLU A 41 5.52 21.85 30.39
N GLN A 42 5.99 20.69 30.87
CA GLN A 42 6.00 19.45 30.08
C GLN A 42 4.60 19.06 29.61
N MET A 43 3.60 19.09 30.49
CA MET A 43 2.21 18.80 30.12
C MET A 43 1.70 19.74 29.03
N ARG A 44 2.07 21.02 29.08
CA ARG A 44 1.70 22.02 28.06
C ARG A 44 2.34 21.69 26.72
N GLU A 45 3.62 21.34 26.72
CA GLU A 45 4.38 20.99 25.52
C GLU A 45 3.85 19.72 24.86
N ASP A 46 3.59 18.66 25.64
CA ASP A 46 3.01 17.41 25.16
C ASP A 46 1.64 17.67 24.51
N TYR A 47 0.81 18.49 25.14
CA TYR A 47 -0.50 18.83 24.60
C TYR A 47 -0.39 19.65 23.33
N ALA A 48 0.54 20.60 23.26
CA ALA A 48 0.81 21.37 22.05
C ALA A 48 1.33 20.49 20.92
N HIS A 49 2.19 19.50 21.22
CA HIS A 49 2.67 18.52 20.25
C HIS A 49 1.51 17.68 19.70
N ILE A 50 0.68 17.10 20.57
CA ILE A 50 -0.49 16.31 20.16
C ILE A 50 -1.43 17.14 19.27
N MET A 51 -1.67 18.41 19.62
CA MET A 51 -2.53 19.30 18.83
C MET A 51 -1.93 19.64 17.47
N ARG A 52 -0.60 19.84 17.38
CA ARG A 52 0.10 20.01 16.09
C ARG A 52 -0.01 18.75 15.22
N THR A 53 0.26 17.57 15.79
CA THR A 53 0.11 16.30 15.08
C THR A 53 -1.32 16.11 14.58
N LYS A 54 -2.32 16.39 15.42
CA LYS A 54 -3.73 16.34 15.05
C LYS A 54 -4.05 17.27 13.87
N ALA A 55 -3.55 18.49 13.87
CA ALA A 55 -3.76 19.44 12.77
C ALA A 55 -3.18 18.92 11.45
N LEU A 56 -1.94 18.43 11.46
CA LEU A 56 -1.29 17.81 10.31
C LEU A 56 -2.04 16.56 9.81
N THR A 57 -2.54 15.73 10.72
CA THR A 57 -3.34 14.56 10.37
C THR A 57 -4.68 14.97 9.73
N ASN A 58 -5.35 16.00 10.24
CA ASN A 58 -6.58 16.51 9.64
C ASN A 58 -6.36 17.06 8.22
N GLU A 59 -5.24 17.75 7.97
CA GLU A 59 -4.89 18.20 6.63
C GLU A 59 -4.69 17.01 5.67
N LYS A 60 -4.00 15.96 6.12
CA LYS A 60 -3.85 14.71 5.35
C LYS A 60 -5.19 14.03 5.07
N ILE A 61 -6.11 14.02 6.03
CA ILE A 61 -7.48 13.51 5.83
C ILE A 61 -8.20 14.33 4.76
N GLY A 62 -8.04 15.65 4.75
CA GLY A 62 -8.61 16.53 3.71
C GLY A 62 -8.12 16.17 2.32
N LYS A 63 -6.79 16.04 2.14
CA LYS A 63 -6.18 15.59 0.88
C LYS A 63 -6.67 14.20 0.46
N GLN A 64 -6.82 13.28 1.42
CA GLN A 64 -7.36 11.95 1.14
C GLN A 64 -8.85 11.95 0.78
N ASP A 65 -9.65 12.89 1.31
CA ASP A 65 -11.05 13.09 0.89
C ASP A 65 -11.12 13.60 -0.56
N GLU A 66 -10.24 14.51 -0.97
CA GLU A 66 -10.12 14.99 -2.36
C GLU A 66 -9.80 13.82 -3.30
N SER A 67 -8.75 13.04 -3.00
CA SER A 67 -8.43 11.83 -3.77
C SER A 67 -9.54 10.79 -3.75
N LEU A 68 -10.31 10.69 -2.66
CA LEU A 68 -11.48 9.81 -2.60
C LEU A 68 -12.59 10.28 -3.54
N SER A 69 -12.75 11.60 -3.74
CA SER A 69 -13.68 12.17 -4.71
C SER A 69 -13.27 11.82 -6.14
N GLU A 70 -11.99 11.97 -6.48
CA GLU A 70 -11.43 11.55 -7.77
C GLU A 70 -11.64 10.05 -8.01
N LEU A 71 -11.34 9.21 -7.01
CA LEU A 71 -11.61 7.77 -7.05
C LEU A 71 -13.09 7.46 -7.25
N LYS A 72 -14.00 8.23 -6.66
CA LYS A 72 -15.45 8.06 -6.84
C LYS A 72 -15.87 8.38 -8.27
N GLU A 73 -15.32 9.44 -8.87
CA GLU A 73 -15.56 9.77 -10.27
C GLU A 73 -15.01 8.68 -11.20
N LEU A 74 -13.81 8.18 -10.90
CA LEU A 74 -13.22 7.06 -11.64
C LEU A 74 -14.06 5.77 -11.53
N VAL A 75 -14.58 5.45 -10.34
CA VAL A 75 -15.52 4.32 -10.16
C VAL A 75 -16.74 4.52 -11.07
N LYS A 76 -17.32 5.72 -11.10
CA LYS A 76 -18.49 6.01 -11.93
C LYS A 76 -18.18 5.87 -13.41
N GLU A 77 -17.05 6.41 -13.87
CA GLU A 77 -16.61 6.28 -15.25
C GLU A 77 -16.42 4.80 -15.65
N LYS A 78 -15.78 3.99 -14.79
CA LYS A 78 -15.60 2.56 -15.03
C LYS A 78 -16.91 1.77 -14.95
N GLU A 79 -17.84 2.19 -14.09
CA GLU A 79 -19.18 1.62 -14.00
C GLU A 79 -19.98 1.86 -15.28
N ASP A 80 -19.93 3.08 -15.83
CA ASP A 80 -20.62 3.43 -17.07
C ASP A 80 -20.05 2.65 -18.26
N ARG A 81 -18.72 2.46 -18.33
CA ARG A 81 -18.07 1.57 -19.31
C ARG A 81 -18.43 0.10 -19.13
N TYR A 82 -18.62 -0.35 -17.89
CA TYR A 82 -19.08 -1.72 -17.63
C TYR A 82 -20.52 -1.91 -18.10
N LYS A 83 -21.41 -0.92 -17.89
CA LYS A 83 -22.79 -0.97 -18.35
C LYS A 83 -22.91 -0.93 -19.88
N SER A 84 -22.03 -0.22 -20.58
CA SER A 84 -22.05 -0.19 -22.06
C SER A 84 -21.76 -1.56 -22.69
N LEU A 85 -21.11 -2.50 -21.98
CA LEU A 85 -20.93 -3.88 -22.44
C LEU A 85 -22.27 -4.60 -22.71
N ALA A 86 -23.32 -4.29 -21.96
CA ALA A 86 -24.64 -4.89 -22.19
C ALA A 86 -25.23 -4.48 -23.54
N SER A 87 -25.01 -3.23 -23.97
CA SER A 87 -25.46 -2.76 -25.29
C SER A 87 -24.66 -3.38 -26.45
N LEU A 88 -23.41 -3.78 -26.22
CA LEU A 88 -22.60 -4.52 -27.19
C LEU A 88 -23.13 -5.95 -27.40
N ASP A 89 -23.57 -6.60 -26.32
CA ASP A 89 -24.18 -7.94 -26.38
C ASP A 89 -25.48 -7.91 -27.22
N GLU A 90 -26.33 -6.88 -27.05
CA GLU A 90 -27.54 -6.68 -27.87
C GLU A 90 -27.24 -6.45 -29.37
N LEU A 91 -26.16 -5.73 -29.69
CA LEU A 91 -25.74 -5.51 -31.08
C LEU A 91 -25.21 -6.80 -31.73
N GLN A 92 -24.48 -7.64 -30.97
CA GLN A 92 -24.01 -8.93 -31.44
C GLN A 92 -25.16 -9.91 -31.71
N GLU A 93 -26.19 -9.92 -30.87
CA GLU A 93 -27.37 -10.75 -31.06
C GLU A 93 -28.15 -10.35 -32.33
N LYS A 94 -28.32 -9.04 -32.56
CA LYS A 94 -28.92 -8.51 -33.81
C LYS A 94 -28.10 -8.85 -35.06
N LEU A 95 -26.77 -8.81 -34.96
CA LEU A 95 -25.89 -9.22 -36.06
C LEU A 95 -26.13 -10.69 -36.43
N GLU A 96 -26.25 -11.57 -35.44
CA GLU A 96 -26.46 -13.00 -35.66
C GLU A 96 -27.84 -13.28 -36.28
N GLN A 97 -28.87 -12.55 -35.84
CA GLN A 97 -30.20 -12.61 -36.46
C GLN A 97 -30.18 -12.18 -37.94
N LEU A 98 -29.46 -11.11 -38.29
CA LEU A 98 -29.33 -10.67 -39.69
C LEU A 98 -28.53 -11.64 -40.56
N LYS A 99 -27.49 -12.30 -40.02
CA LYS A 99 -26.77 -13.36 -40.73
C LYS A 99 -27.70 -14.53 -41.06
N ASN A 100 -28.57 -14.92 -40.12
CA ASN A 100 -29.55 -15.98 -40.35
C ASN A 100 -30.58 -15.59 -41.44
N GLN A 101 -30.99 -14.32 -41.47
CA GLN A 101 -31.86 -13.80 -42.54
C GLN A 101 -31.15 -13.73 -43.91
N MET A 102 -29.87 -13.36 -43.94
CA MET A 102 -29.05 -13.30 -45.17
C MET A 102 -29.00 -14.65 -45.89
N VAL A 103 -28.76 -15.71 -45.12
CA VAL A 103 -28.61 -17.08 -45.65
C VAL A 103 -29.87 -17.53 -46.39
N TRP A 104 -31.06 -17.21 -45.87
CA TRP A 104 -32.33 -17.55 -46.52
C TRP A 104 -32.72 -16.57 -47.64
N ALA A 105 -32.34 -15.29 -47.54
CA ALA A 105 -32.58 -14.31 -48.60
C ALA A 105 -31.85 -14.65 -49.91
N LEU A 106 -30.62 -15.19 -49.82
CA LEU A 106 -29.85 -15.65 -50.98
C LEU A 106 -30.51 -16.85 -51.69
N VAL A 107 -31.11 -17.77 -50.92
CA VAL A 107 -31.86 -18.92 -51.47
C VAL A 107 -33.11 -18.43 -52.20
N ILE A 108 -33.84 -17.48 -51.62
CA ILE A 108 -35.05 -16.89 -52.23
C ILE A 108 -34.73 -16.13 -53.52
N GLU A 109 -33.60 -15.42 -53.59
CA GLU A 109 -33.16 -14.73 -54.82
C GLU A 109 -32.80 -15.72 -55.93
N LEU A 110 -32.09 -16.81 -55.61
CA LEU A 110 -31.80 -17.90 -56.55
C LEU A 110 -33.07 -18.61 -57.05
N GLU A 111 -34.07 -18.82 -56.19
CA GLU A 111 -35.39 -19.35 -56.56
C GLU A 111 -36.12 -18.41 -57.55
N LYS A 112 -36.04 -17.09 -57.34
CA LYS A 112 -36.64 -16.09 -58.25
C LYS A 112 -35.94 -16.05 -59.60
N ASP A 113 -34.62 -16.18 -59.65
CA ASP A 113 -33.84 -16.18 -60.90
C ASP A 113 -34.10 -17.41 -61.79
N LEU A 114 -34.55 -18.52 -61.21
CA LEU A 114 -34.90 -19.75 -61.94
C LEU A 114 -36.26 -19.66 -62.68
N GLN A 115 -37.21 -18.87 -62.18
CA GLN A 115 -38.54 -18.69 -62.77
C GLN A 115 -38.52 -18.17 -64.23
N PRO A 116 -37.78 -17.09 -64.57
CA PRO A 116 -37.74 -16.58 -65.94
C PRO A 116 -37.03 -17.53 -66.92
N ILE A 117 -36.05 -18.32 -66.46
CA ILE A 117 -35.36 -19.32 -67.30
C ILE A 117 -36.33 -20.44 -67.67
N LYS A 118 -37.12 -20.96 -66.72
CA LYS A 118 -38.18 -21.94 -66.96
C LYS A 118 -39.25 -21.42 -67.93
N ALA A 119 -39.68 -20.17 -67.76
CA ALA A 119 -40.67 -19.54 -68.66
C ALA A 119 -40.12 -19.35 -70.10
N ARG A 120 -38.84 -19.02 -70.23
CA ARG A 120 -38.18 -18.77 -71.52
C ARG A 120 -37.93 -20.04 -72.32
N ILE A 121 -37.53 -21.14 -71.69
CA ILE A 121 -37.43 -22.47 -72.34
C ILE A 121 -38.78 -22.88 -72.95
N LYS A 122 -39.86 -22.77 -72.18
CA LYS A 122 -41.22 -23.12 -72.63
C LYS A 122 -41.70 -22.28 -73.81
N THR A 123 -41.24 -21.04 -73.90
CA THR A 123 -41.59 -20.11 -75.00
C THR A 123 -40.80 -20.42 -76.28
N GLU A 124 -39.51 -20.72 -76.18
CA GLU A 124 -38.68 -21.05 -77.35
C GLU A 124 -38.97 -22.45 -77.90
N GLU A 125 -39.35 -23.43 -77.05
CA GLU A 125 -39.81 -24.75 -77.50
C GLU A 125 -41.10 -24.68 -78.34
N GLY A 126 -41.96 -23.69 -78.12
CA GLY A 126 -43.16 -23.47 -78.94
C GLY A 126 -42.89 -22.82 -80.30
N ARG A 127 -41.69 -22.26 -80.52
CA ARG A 127 -41.30 -21.57 -81.77
C ARG A 127 -40.62 -22.48 -82.79
N SER A 128 -40.11 -23.64 -82.37
CA SER A 128 -39.41 -24.63 -83.20
C SER A 128 -40.26 -25.15 -84.39
N VAL A 129 -41.58 -25.29 -84.20
CA VAL A 129 -42.55 -25.73 -85.22
C VAL A 129 -42.57 -24.85 -86.47
N LYS A 130 -42.23 -23.55 -86.34
CA LYS A 130 -42.20 -22.60 -87.48
C LYS A 130 -40.94 -22.72 -88.33
N TYR A 131 -39.87 -23.31 -87.81
CA TYR A 131 -38.61 -23.48 -88.53
C TYR A 131 -38.59 -24.77 -89.37
N ASP A 132 -39.37 -25.80 -88.99
CA ASP A 132 -39.48 -27.04 -89.77
C ASP A 132 -40.19 -26.83 -91.12
N GLN A 133 -41.24 -26.00 -91.16
CA GLN A 133 -42.03 -25.74 -92.37
C GLN A 133 -41.28 -24.95 -93.46
N LYS A 134 -40.24 -24.19 -93.12
CA LYS A 134 -39.48 -23.37 -94.09
C LYS A 134 -38.27 -24.06 -94.71
N VAL A 135 -37.80 -25.17 -94.14
CA VAL A 135 -36.61 -25.88 -94.65
C VAL A 135 -36.96 -26.81 -95.82
N GLU A 136 -38.13 -27.45 -95.80
CA GLU A 136 -38.62 -28.27 -96.92
C GLU A 136 -38.82 -27.48 -98.22
N GLU A 137 -39.20 -26.20 -98.11
CA GLU A 137 -39.54 -25.35 -99.26
C GLU A 137 -38.31 -24.92 -100.11
N TRP A 138 -37.12 -24.89 -99.50
CA TRP A 138 -35.87 -24.48 -100.16
C TRP A 138 -34.96 -25.64 -100.59
N GLN A 139 -35.21 -26.84 -100.06
CA GLN A 139 -34.46 -28.06 -100.41
C GLN A 139 -34.70 -28.53 -101.85
N VAL A 140 -35.85 -28.18 -102.44
CA VAL A 140 -36.23 -28.55 -103.81
C VAL A 140 -35.58 -27.66 -104.89
N LYS A 141 -35.20 -26.41 -104.56
CA LYS A 141 -34.67 -25.44 -105.56
C LYS A 141 -33.14 -25.50 -105.75
N VAL A 142 -32.40 -26.13 -104.83
CA VAL A 142 -30.92 -26.15 -104.87
C VAL A 142 -30.37 -27.31 -105.71
N SER A 143 -31.13 -28.41 -105.86
CA SER A 143 -30.72 -29.56 -106.67
C SER A 143 -30.74 -29.32 -108.19
N GLU A 144 -31.40 -28.25 -108.67
CA GLU A 144 -31.52 -27.92 -110.10
C GLU A 144 -30.36 -27.05 -110.65
N GLU A 145 -29.57 -26.41 -109.78
CA GLU A 145 -28.49 -25.49 -110.18
C GLU A 145 -27.08 -26.12 -110.07
N GLU A 146 -26.91 -27.22 -109.34
CA GLU A 146 -25.62 -27.92 -109.16
C GLU A 146 -25.15 -28.72 -110.40
N GLU A 147 -26.04 -29.04 -111.35
CA GLU A 147 -25.65 -29.69 -112.62
C GLU A 147 -24.97 -28.73 -113.63
N LYS A 148 -25.18 -27.42 -113.53
CA LYS A 148 -24.65 -26.44 -114.52
C LYS A 148 -23.20 -26.00 -114.22
N PHE A 149 -22.71 -26.16 -112.99
CA PHE A 149 -21.39 -25.68 -112.56
C PHE A 149 -20.23 -26.62 -112.96
N LYS A 150 -20.53 -27.89 -113.28
CA LYS A 150 -19.51 -28.90 -113.62
C LYS A 150 -18.95 -28.78 -115.05
N ALA A 151 -19.52 -27.89 -115.88
CA ALA A 151 -19.16 -27.74 -117.30
C ALA A 151 -18.13 -26.62 -117.61
N VAL A 152 -17.73 -25.78 -116.64
CA VAL A 152 -16.86 -24.60 -116.87
C VAL A 152 -15.44 -24.77 -116.28
N GLN A 153 -15.19 -25.87 -115.56
CA GLN A 153 -13.93 -26.14 -114.88
C GLN A 153 -12.81 -26.68 -115.81
N ASP A 154 -13.12 -27.12 -117.03
CA ASP A 154 -12.16 -27.73 -117.96
C ASP A 154 -11.52 -26.77 -118.98
N ARG A 155 -11.66 -25.45 -118.83
CA ARG A 155 -11.11 -24.44 -119.77
C ARG A 155 -9.96 -23.57 -119.25
N LEU A 156 -9.46 -23.84 -118.05
CA LEU A 156 -8.50 -22.95 -117.37
C LEU A 156 -7.18 -23.66 -116.99
N GLN A 157 -6.70 -24.55 -117.86
CA GLN A 157 -5.44 -25.30 -117.67
C GLN A 157 -4.55 -25.26 -118.92
N LYS A 158 -4.38 -24.10 -119.58
CA LYS A 158 -3.52 -24.04 -120.78
C LYS A 158 -2.74 -22.77 -121.11
N ILE A 159 -2.68 -21.72 -120.29
CA ILE A 159 -1.82 -20.56 -120.60
C ILE A 159 -1.32 -19.91 -119.32
N THR A 160 -0.20 -20.37 -118.76
CA THR A 160 0.83 -19.51 -118.09
C THR A 160 2.03 -20.34 -117.62
N GLU A 161 2.64 -21.09 -118.53
CA GLU A 161 4.08 -21.34 -118.47
C GLU A 161 4.66 -20.67 -119.71
N GLU A 162 5.31 -19.53 -119.51
CA GLU A 162 6.39 -18.96 -120.34
C GLU A 162 6.49 -17.45 -120.03
N THR A 163 7.44 -17.09 -119.17
CA THR A 163 8.67 -16.40 -119.61
C THR A 163 9.18 -15.50 -118.49
N GLN A 164 10.32 -15.92 -117.97
CA GLN A 164 11.19 -15.18 -117.09
C GLN A 164 12.02 -14.15 -117.88
N VAL A 165 12.30 -13.04 -117.20
CA VAL A 165 13.50 -12.17 -117.36
C VAL A 165 13.55 -11.23 -118.57
N LEU A 166 13.55 -9.93 -118.27
CA LEU A 166 14.69 -9.02 -118.51
C LEU A 166 14.39 -7.67 -117.85
N GLY A 167 14.97 -7.43 -116.67
CA GLY A 167 15.31 -6.06 -116.28
C GLY A 167 16.51 -5.65 -117.13
N PRO A 168 16.51 -4.44 -117.73
CA PRO A 168 17.30 -3.36 -117.13
C PRO A 168 16.90 -1.95 -117.61
N GLN A 169 16.20 -1.15 -116.80
CA GLN A 169 16.13 0.31 -117.03
C GLN A 169 15.64 1.06 -115.80
N ARG A 170 16.46 1.11 -114.74
CA ARG A 170 16.26 2.10 -113.65
C ARG A 170 17.51 2.34 -112.79
N THR A 171 18.68 2.38 -113.43
CA THR A 171 19.99 2.55 -112.75
C THR A 171 20.62 3.93 -112.94
N ALA A 172 19.91 4.93 -113.49
CA ALA A 172 20.47 6.27 -113.71
C ALA A 172 19.85 7.40 -112.83
N LEU A 173 18.98 7.06 -111.87
CA LEU A 173 18.34 8.04 -110.95
C LEU A 173 18.55 7.67 -109.47
N LYS A 174 19.47 6.73 -109.18
CA LYS A 174 19.77 6.24 -107.83
C LYS A 174 21.04 6.82 -107.22
N GLU A 175 21.91 7.45 -108.00
CA GLU A 175 23.23 7.88 -107.53
C GLU A 175 23.28 9.36 -107.05
N ASP A 176 22.36 10.22 -107.49
CA ASP A 176 22.36 11.63 -107.05
C ASP A 176 21.62 11.84 -105.70
N VAL A 177 20.66 10.97 -105.39
CA VAL A 177 19.97 10.95 -104.07
C VAL A 177 20.82 10.26 -102.99
N GLN A 178 21.77 9.39 -103.36
CA GLN A 178 22.61 8.67 -102.40
C GLN A 178 23.78 9.50 -101.83
N SER A 179 24.30 10.48 -102.58
CA SER A 179 25.46 11.27 -102.14
C SER A 179 25.12 12.29 -101.05
N LYS A 180 23.96 12.96 -101.13
CA LYS A 180 23.49 13.90 -100.08
C LYS A 180 22.92 13.22 -98.84
N ASN A 181 22.41 12.00 -98.97
CA ASN A 181 21.87 11.21 -97.84
C ASN A 181 22.99 10.59 -96.96
N LYS A 182 24.21 10.47 -97.50
CA LYS A 182 25.35 9.84 -96.81
C LYS A 182 26.00 10.76 -95.76
N ALA A 183 26.21 12.04 -96.10
CA ALA A 183 26.71 13.05 -95.15
C ALA A 183 25.66 13.43 -94.06
N TYR A 184 24.37 13.32 -94.41
CA TYR A 184 23.24 13.55 -93.50
C TYR A 184 23.14 12.48 -92.40
N LYS A 185 23.20 11.18 -92.77
CA LYS A 185 23.14 10.08 -91.80
C LYS A 185 24.39 9.95 -90.94
N GLU A 186 25.58 10.30 -91.44
CA GLU A 186 26.84 10.18 -90.68
C GLU A 186 26.96 11.20 -89.53
N THR A 187 26.44 12.42 -89.69
CA THR A 187 26.43 13.46 -88.64
C THR A 187 25.32 13.23 -87.61
N GLU A 188 24.13 12.82 -88.04
CA GLU A 188 23.01 12.45 -87.17
C GLU A 188 23.35 11.21 -86.30
N VAL A 189 23.96 10.16 -86.88
CA VAL A 189 24.34 8.95 -86.15
C VAL A 189 25.46 9.22 -85.14
N GLY A 190 26.42 10.11 -85.45
CA GLY A 190 27.49 10.49 -84.52
C GLY A 190 26.98 11.22 -83.27
N LEU A 191 26.05 12.17 -83.45
CA LEU A 191 25.40 12.91 -82.34
C LEU A 191 24.45 12.03 -81.53
N ILE A 192 23.63 11.18 -82.18
CA ILE A 192 22.75 10.22 -81.51
C ILE A 192 23.58 9.21 -80.69
N ASN A 193 24.72 8.75 -81.20
CA ASN A 193 25.59 7.84 -80.45
C ASN A 193 26.24 8.51 -79.23
N ASN A 194 26.61 9.79 -79.32
CA ASN A 194 27.14 10.54 -78.18
C ASN A 194 26.04 10.82 -77.13
N LEU A 195 24.84 11.21 -77.56
CA LEU A 195 23.68 11.40 -76.69
C LEU A 195 23.31 10.08 -75.98
N ASN A 196 23.25 8.96 -76.72
CA ASN A 196 22.98 7.63 -76.17
C ASN A 196 24.05 7.18 -75.17
N ARG A 197 25.33 7.51 -75.40
CA ARG A 197 26.43 7.20 -74.47
C ARG A 197 26.29 7.99 -73.17
N CYS A 198 26.04 9.29 -73.24
CA CYS A 198 25.84 10.15 -72.07
C CYS A 198 24.58 9.75 -71.28
N MET A 199 23.49 9.46 -71.99
CA MET A 199 22.23 9.01 -71.42
C MET A 199 22.36 7.64 -70.72
N LYS A 200 23.14 6.71 -71.28
CA LYS A 200 23.43 5.42 -70.64
C LYS A 200 24.24 5.56 -69.35
N CYS A 201 25.25 6.44 -69.33
CA CYS A 201 26.00 6.76 -68.12
C CYS A 201 25.11 7.40 -67.04
N TYR A 202 24.24 8.34 -67.43
CA TYR A 202 23.29 8.98 -66.51
C TYR A 202 22.28 7.99 -65.91
N ILE A 203 21.69 7.10 -66.73
CA ILE A 203 20.73 6.08 -66.29
C ILE A 203 21.40 5.08 -65.32
N PHE A 204 22.64 4.66 -65.59
CA PHE A 204 23.38 3.75 -64.71
C PHE A 204 23.66 4.40 -63.34
N SER A 205 24.13 5.64 -63.32
CA SER A 205 24.37 6.39 -62.08
C SER A 205 23.07 6.67 -61.31
N GLN A 206 21.95 6.90 -62.01
CA GLN A 206 20.62 7.04 -61.38
C GLN A 206 20.15 5.73 -60.73
N ALA A 207 20.40 4.58 -61.36
CA ALA A 207 20.06 3.27 -60.81
C ALA A 207 20.89 2.94 -59.55
N ASP A 208 22.21 3.17 -59.57
CA ASP A 208 23.11 2.97 -58.40
C ASP A 208 22.72 3.89 -57.22
N LEU A 209 22.32 5.14 -57.48
CA LEU A 209 21.78 6.03 -56.45
C LEU A 209 20.49 5.50 -55.82
N ARG A 210 19.55 4.98 -56.63
CA ARG A 210 18.31 4.38 -56.13
C ARG A 210 18.59 3.15 -55.27
N GLU A 211 19.45 2.25 -55.72
CA GLU A 211 19.83 1.05 -54.97
C GLU A 211 20.46 1.40 -53.61
N ARG A 212 21.38 2.38 -53.59
CA ARG A 212 22.00 2.84 -52.34
C ARG A 212 21.00 3.50 -51.40
N GLN A 213 20.06 4.30 -51.93
CA GLN A 213 18.99 4.92 -51.15
C GLN A 213 18.03 3.87 -50.55
N GLU A 214 17.62 2.88 -51.33
CA GLU A 214 16.78 1.77 -50.86
C GLU A 214 17.50 0.95 -49.78
N ARG A 215 18.80 0.72 -49.91
CA ARG A 215 19.61 0.03 -48.91
C ARG A 215 19.68 0.82 -47.59
N ILE A 216 19.86 2.14 -47.64
CA ILE A 216 19.82 3.01 -46.46
C ILE A 216 18.42 2.99 -45.82
N ASN A 217 17.35 3.09 -46.62
CA ASN A 217 15.97 3.06 -46.14
C ASN A 217 15.66 1.71 -45.45
N SER A 218 16.10 0.59 -46.03
CA SER A 218 15.93 -0.75 -45.43
C SER A 218 16.65 -0.87 -44.08
N GLN A 219 17.84 -0.27 -43.94
CA GLN A 219 18.59 -0.25 -42.69
C GLN A 219 17.96 0.67 -41.66
N GLN A 220 17.37 1.80 -42.08
CA GLN A 220 16.61 2.70 -41.22
C GLN A 220 15.35 2.02 -40.66
N GLU A 221 14.65 1.25 -41.47
CA GLU A 221 13.48 0.47 -41.01
C GLU A 221 13.90 -0.62 -40.01
N GLN A 222 15.00 -1.34 -40.28
CA GLN A 222 15.57 -2.29 -39.31
C GLN A 222 15.98 -1.63 -37.99
N LEU A 223 16.55 -0.42 -38.05
CA LEU A 223 16.91 0.36 -36.86
C LEU A 223 15.67 0.74 -36.05
N LYS A 224 14.58 1.13 -36.72
CA LYS A 224 13.31 1.46 -36.09
C LYS A 224 12.72 0.26 -35.35
N VAL A 225 12.67 -0.91 -36.02
CA VAL A 225 12.21 -2.17 -35.41
C VAL A 225 13.03 -2.54 -34.17
N LEU A 226 14.37 -2.41 -34.22
CA LEU A 226 15.22 -2.70 -33.07
C LEU A 226 15.01 -1.71 -31.90
N LYS A 227 14.78 -0.43 -32.19
CA LYS A 227 14.44 0.57 -31.16
C LYS A 227 13.11 0.28 -30.48
N ASP A 228 12.10 -0.12 -31.25
CA ASP A 228 10.79 -0.51 -30.72
C ASP A 228 10.91 -1.78 -29.83
N GLN A 229 11.75 -2.74 -30.25
CA GLN A 229 12.07 -3.91 -29.44
C GLN A 229 12.85 -3.56 -28.16
N GLU A 230 13.77 -2.60 -28.22
CA GLU A 230 14.49 -2.10 -27.05
C GLU A 230 13.54 -1.44 -26.04
N ALA A 231 12.65 -0.57 -26.51
CA ALA A 231 11.64 0.09 -25.69
C ALA A 231 10.71 -0.93 -25.00
N THR A 232 10.25 -1.94 -25.73
CA THR A 232 9.43 -3.03 -25.19
C THR A 232 10.20 -3.83 -24.12
N THR A 233 11.48 -4.12 -24.37
CA THR A 233 12.34 -4.87 -23.42
C THR A 233 12.64 -4.03 -22.17
N LEU A 234 12.80 -2.72 -22.31
CA LEU A 234 12.96 -1.78 -21.19
C LEU A 234 11.71 -1.78 -20.31
N GLN A 235 10.52 -1.64 -20.89
CA GLN A 235 9.26 -1.69 -20.15
C GLN A 235 9.10 -3.01 -19.38
N GLN A 236 9.43 -4.15 -20.01
CA GLN A 236 9.42 -5.46 -19.34
C GLN A 236 10.43 -5.53 -18.19
N THR A 237 11.61 -4.94 -18.35
CA THR A 237 12.64 -4.86 -17.29
C THR A 237 12.10 -4.08 -16.09
N ASP A 238 11.49 -2.93 -16.32
CA ASP A 238 10.95 -2.06 -15.26
C ASP A 238 9.77 -2.74 -14.55
N GLN A 239 8.91 -3.47 -15.29
CA GLN A 239 7.83 -4.28 -14.72
C GLN A 239 8.37 -5.36 -13.76
N PHE A 240 9.40 -6.12 -14.16
CA PHE A 240 9.99 -7.14 -13.28
C PHE A 240 10.69 -6.51 -12.08
N GLN A 241 11.38 -5.37 -12.24
CA GLN A 241 11.98 -4.64 -11.11
C GLN A 241 10.92 -4.19 -10.10
N HIS A 242 9.81 -3.62 -10.59
CA HIS A 242 8.73 -3.18 -9.72
C HIS A 242 8.07 -4.37 -9.00
N ALA A 243 7.82 -5.47 -9.71
CA ALA A 243 7.28 -6.70 -9.13
C ALA A 243 8.18 -7.24 -8.01
N ILE A 244 9.50 -7.32 -8.23
CA ILE A 244 10.47 -7.75 -7.22
C ILE A 244 10.45 -6.82 -5.99
N SER A 245 10.43 -5.51 -6.20
CA SER A 245 10.36 -4.55 -5.09
C SER A 245 9.10 -4.76 -4.25
N LYS A 246 7.94 -4.90 -4.90
CA LYS A 246 6.66 -5.11 -4.23
C LYS A 246 6.66 -6.42 -3.43
N SER A 247 7.12 -7.52 -4.01
CA SER A 247 7.20 -8.81 -3.34
C SER A 247 8.19 -8.78 -2.16
N ARG A 248 9.30 -8.03 -2.24
CA ARG A 248 10.24 -7.84 -1.12
C ARG A 248 9.63 -7.05 0.04
N ASP A 249 8.84 -6.03 -0.26
CA ASP A 249 8.12 -5.27 0.77
C ASP A 249 7.07 -6.14 1.47
N GLU A 250 6.32 -6.95 0.72
CA GLU A 250 5.37 -7.93 1.27
C GLU A 250 6.08 -8.97 2.16
N LEU A 251 7.22 -9.50 1.69
CA LEU A 251 8.05 -10.44 2.45
C LEU A 251 8.49 -9.86 3.79
N TYR A 252 8.91 -8.60 3.80
CA TYR A 252 9.37 -7.93 5.01
C TYR A 252 8.24 -7.73 6.03
N GLN A 253 7.05 -7.31 5.58
CA GLN A 253 5.89 -7.17 6.46
C GLN A 253 5.45 -8.51 7.05
N LEU A 254 5.33 -9.55 6.21
CA LEU A 254 4.93 -10.88 6.65
C LEU A 254 5.93 -11.49 7.63
N ARG A 255 7.24 -11.27 7.47
CA ARG A 255 8.25 -11.73 8.43
C ARG A 255 8.10 -11.06 9.80
N ARG A 256 7.71 -9.78 9.87
CA ARG A 256 7.44 -9.13 11.16
C ARG A 256 6.21 -9.74 11.83
N GLU A 257 5.12 -9.89 11.07
CA GLU A 257 3.87 -10.47 11.58
C GLU A 257 4.06 -11.91 12.07
N GLU A 258 4.83 -12.72 11.33
CA GLU A 258 5.21 -14.07 11.74
C GLU A 258 5.96 -14.04 13.08
N GLN A 259 6.93 -13.14 13.24
CA GLN A 259 7.71 -13.04 14.47
C GLN A 259 6.85 -12.61 15.66
N ASP A 260 5.92 -11.68 15.48
CA ASP A 260 4.99 -11.25 16.53
C ASP A 260 4.08 -12.41 16.97
N VAL A 261 3.52 -13.15 16.01
CA VAL A 261 2.69 -14.34 16.28
C VAL A 261 3.50 -15.44 16.97
N LYS A 262 4.77 -15.61 16.58
CA LYS A 262 5.70 -16.58 17.19
C LYS A 262 5.96 -16.24 18.65
N ASN A 263 6.29 -14.98 18.96
CA ASN A 263 6.52 -14.52 20.32
C ASN A 263 5.30 -14.76 21.23
N VAL A 264 4.11 -14.46 20.70
CA VAL A 264 2.84 -14.69 21.40
C VAL A 264 2.58 -16.20 21.61
N CYS A 265 2.86 -17.03 20.61
CA CYS A 265 2.72 -18.48 20.71
C CYS A 265 3.66 -19.07 21.76
N GLU A 266 4.91 -18.62 21.82
CA GLU A 266 5.88 -19.04 22.84
C GLU A 266 5.45 -18.63 24.25
N SER A 267 4.95 -17.41 24.43
CA SER A 267 4.43 -16.95 25.71
C SER A 267 3.27 -17.84 26.20
N ARG A 268 2.32 -18.16 25.31
CA ARG A 268 1.21 -19.07 25.62
C ARG A 268 1.68 -20.49 25.94
N LYS A 269 2.67 -21.01 25.21
CA LYS A 269 3.26 -22.34 25.48
C LYS A 269 3.91 -22.41 26.87
N ARG A 270 4.62 -21.35 27.28
CA ARG A 270 5.18 -21.25 28.65
C ARG A 270 4.05 -21.28 29.69
N ARG A 271 3.00 -20.48 29.50
CA ARG A 271 1.84 -20.48 30.39
C ARG A 271 1.13 -21.83 30.47
N LEU A 272 0.96 -22.52 29.35
CA LEU A 272 0.39 -23.87 29.31
C LEU A 272 1.25 -24.86 30.10
N LYS A 273 2.58 -24.76 29.99
CA LYS A 273 3.51 -25.61 30.76
C LYS A 273 3.34 -25.37 32.27
N GLU A 274 3.28 -24.11 32.71
CA GLU A 274 3.05 -23.76 34.12
C GLU A 274 1.72 -24.31 34.64
N LEU A 275 0.64 -24.19 33.86
CA LEU A 275 -0.68 -24.71 34.24
C LEU A 275 -0.72 -26.23 34.29
N LYS A 276 -0.06 -26.92 33.35
CA LYS A 276 0.05 -28.38 33.37
C LYS A 276 0.83 -28.89 34.58
N ALA A 277 1.91 -28.21 34.97
CA ALA A 277 2.66 -28.52 36.18
C ALA A 277 1.79 -28.35 37.44
N SER A 278 0.95 -27.31 37.46
CA SER A 278 -0.02 -27.08 38.55
C SER A 278 -1.15 -28.11 38.70
N ARG A 279 -1.25 -29.09 37.80
CA ARG A 279 -2.18 -30.23 37.88
C ARG A 279 -1.73 -31.25 38.92
N THR A 280 -0.42 -31.41 39.10
CA THR A 280 0.18 -32.37 40.02
C THR A 280 0.38 -31.80 41.43
N ASP A 281 0.70 -30.50 41.53
CA ASP A 281 0.83 -29.81 42.81
C ASP A 281 0.16 -28.43 42.76
N ARG A 282 -0.84 -28.22 43.63
CA ARG A 282 -1.55 -26.94 43.75
C ARG A 282 -0.63 -25.80 44.20
N LEU A 283 0.47 -26.11 44.88
CA LEU A 283 1.46 -25.13 45.35
C LEU A 283 2.31 -24.56 44.20
N GLU A 284 2.49 -25.31 43.11
CA GLU A 284 3.20 -24.81 41.91
C GLU A 284 2.46 -23.66 41.22
N ARG A 285 1.15 -23.48 41.47
CA ARG A 285 0.39 -22.30 41.00
C ARG A 285 0.98 -20.99 41.51
N PHE A 286 1.62 -21.02 42.68
CA PHE A 286 2.25 -19.86 43.31
C PHE A 286 3.72 -19.70 42.90
N GLY A 287 4.26 -20.64 42.11
CA GLY A 287 5.58 -20.58 41.47
C GLY A 287 6.28 -21.94 41.44
N GLU A 288 7.04 -22.20 40.37
CA GLU A 288 7.78 -23.47 40.15
C GLU A 288 8.70 -23.85 41.32
N ASN A 289 9.35 -22.87 41.96
CA ASN A 289 10.27 -23.09 43.07
C ASN A 289 9.60 -23.09 44.46
N VAL A 290 8.28 -22.87 44.55
CA VAL A 290 7.57 -22.76 45.84
C VAL A 290 7.56 -24.09 46.60
N PRO A 291 7.26 -25.26 46.00
CA PRO A 291 7.31 -26.53 46.72
C PRO A 291 8.70 -26.82 47.31
N SER A 292 9.75 -26.55 46.53
CA SER A 292 11.14 -26.68 46.97
C SER A 292 11.47 -25.76 48.16
N LEU A 293 10.98 -24.52 48.13
CA LEU A 293 11.14 -23.59 49.24
C LEU A 293 10.39 -24.07 50.50
N LEU A 294 9.17 -24.58 50.37
CA LEU A 294 8.39 -25.07 51.51
C LEU A 294 9.07 -26.27 52.18
N ASN A 295 9.64 -27.19 51.40
CA ASN A 295 10.45 -28.28 51.94
C ASN A 295 11.68 -27.76 52.70
N ALA A 296 12.39 -26.77 52.14
CA ALA A 296 13.54 -26.17 52.80
C ALA A 296 13.17 -25.43 54.10
N ILE A 297 12.00 -24.80 54.15
CA ILE A 297 11.46 -24.17 55.37
C ILE A 297 11.14 -25.24 56.43
N GLU A 298 10.51 -26.34 56.03
CA GLU A 298 10.18 -27.45 56.92
C GLU A 298 11.43 -28.09 57.53
N GLU A 299 12.46 -28.35 56.72
CA GLU A 299 13.75 -28.86 57.18
C GLU A 299 14.44 -27.89 58.15
N ALA A 300 14.47 -26.61 57.82
CA ALA A 300 15.06 -25.59 58.68
C ALA A 300 14.30 -25.42 60.01
N HIS A 301 12.96 -25.59 60.00
CA HIS A 301 12.15 -25.57 61.21
C HIS A 301 12.41 -26.78 62.11
N LYS A 302 12.44 -27.99 61.54
CA LYS A 302 12.80 -29.23 62.25
C LYS A 302 14.21 -29.16 62.85
N GLY A 303 15.13 -28.50 62.15
CA GLY A 303 16.49 -28.22 62.64
C GLY A 303 16.59 -27.08 63.66
N GLY A 304 15.47 -26.54 64.17
CA GLY A 304 15.46 -25.49 65.20
C GLY A 304 15.99 -24.13 64.74
N ARG A 305 16.12 -23.88 63.44
CA ARG A 305 16.66 -22.62 62.90
C ARG A 305 15.68 -21.45 63.00
N PHE A 306 14.38 -21.76 63.05
CA PHE A 306 13.30 -20.79 63.23
C PHE A 306 12.77 -20.83 64.66
N ARG A 307 12.49 -19.65 65.24
CA ARG A 307 11.78 -19.53 66.52
C ARG A 307 10.29 -19.83 66.34
N LYS A 308 9.66 -19.25 65.32
CA LYS A 308 8.33 -19.66 64.84
C LYS A 308 8.40 -19.92 63.34
N LYS A 309 7.75 -21.01 62.92
CA LYS A 309 7.75 -21.44 61.51
C LYS A 309 7.09 -20.37 60.62
N PRO A 310 7.75 -19.86 59.58
CA PRO A 310 7.12 -18.95 58.62
C PRO A 310 5.90 -19.57 57.93
N VAL A 311 4.90 -18.75 57.61
CA VAL A 311 3.62 -19.19 57.02
C VAL A 311 3.46 -18.58 55.62
N GLY A 312 3.27 -19.40 54.59
CA GLY A 312 2.99 -18.94 53.24
C GLY A 312 3.13 -20.05 52.19
N PRO A 313 2.98 -19.75 50.89
CA PRO A 313 2.51 -18.45 50.36
C PRO A 313 1.06 -18.18 50.79
N LEU A 314 0.72 -16.94 51.14
CA LEU A 314 -0.57 -16.61 51.77
C LEU A 314 -1.80 -17.07 50.98
N GLY A 315 -1.74 -17.00 49.64
CA GLY A 315 -2.82 -17.44 48.76
C GLY A 315 -3.12 -18.95 48.82
N ALA A 316 -2.20 -19.77 49.34
CA ALA A 316 -2.42 -21.19 49.57
C ALA A 316 -3.01 -21.48 50.96
N CYS A 317 -3.07 -20.49 51.85
CA CYS A 317 -3.46 -20.67 53.25
C CYS A 317 -4.94 -20.33 53.54
N PHE A 318 -5.73 -20.05 52.51
CA PHE A 318 -7.17 -19.80 52.65
C PHE A 318 -7.95 -20.33 51.43
N ARG A 319 -9.27 -20.49 51.59
CA ARG A 319 -10.19 -20.91 50.52
C ARG A 319 -11.25 -19.84 50.27
N LEU A 320 -11.79 -19.78 49.06
CA LEU A 320 -12.92 -18.91 48.74
C LEU A 320 -14.22 -19.62 49.09
N LYS A 321 -15.12 -18.92 49.81
CA LYS A 321 -16.50 -19.38 50.02
C LYS A 321 -17.35 -19.16 48.77
N TYR A 322 -17.04 -18.10 48.03
CA TYR A 322 -17.72 -17.70 46.79
C TYR A 322 -16.71 -17.71 45.61
N PRO A 323 -16.61 -18.82 44.86
CA PRO A 323 -15.63 -18.97 43.78
C PRO A 323 -15.72 -17.90 42.68
N GLU A 324 -16.91 -17.35 42.43
CA GLU A 324 -17.16 -16.30 41.45
C GLU A 324 -16.34 -15.02 41.72
N PHE A 325 -16.05 -14.73 43.00
CA PHE A 325 -15.23 -13.58 43.37
C PHE A 325 -13.73 -13.85 43.32
N GLY A 326 -13.28 -14.98 42.76
CA GLY A 326 -11.86 -15.31 42.69
C GLY A 326 -11.02 -14.23 42.01
N LEU A 327 -11.50 -13.67 40.90
CA LEU A 327 -10.80 -12.58 40.20
C LEU A 327 -10.80 -11.29 41.02
N ALA A 328 -11.89 -10.98 41.69
CA ALA A 328 -12.03 -9.82 42.57
C ALA A 328 -11.02 -9.87 43.73
N VAL A 329 -10.93 -11.02 44.40
CA VAL A 329 -10.01 -11.25 45.53
C VAL A 329 -8.56 -11.24 45.06
N GLU A 330 -8.24 -11.84 43.91
CA GLU A 330 -6.89 -11.75 43.33
C GLU A 330 -6.49 -10.33 42.95
N SER A 331 -7.43 -9.58 42.36
CA SER A 331 -7.21 -8.18 41.99
C SER A 331 -6.99 -7.29 43.22
N CYS A 332 -7.63 -7.63 44.34
CA CYS A 332 -7.40 -6.94 45.61
C CYS A 332 -6.05 -7.32 46.25
N LEU A 333 -5.73 -8.60 46.36
CA LEU A 333 -4.56 -9.08 47.11
C LEU A 333 -3.25 -9.00 46.30
N LYS A 334 -3.31 -9.15 44.97
CA LYS A 334 -2.17 -9.06 44.04
C LYS A 334 -0.97 -9.87 44.54
N GLY A 335 0.22 -9.25 44.60
CA GLY A 335 1.46 -9.89 45.04
C GLY A 335 1.44 -10.40 46.48
N LEU A 336 0.48 -9.98 47.32
CA LEU A 336 0.35 -10.49 48.68
C LEU A 336 0.00 -11.98 48.71
N LEU A 337 -0.69 -12.48 47.67
CA LEU A 337 -0.99 -13.92 47.53
C LEU A 337 0.29 -14.78 47.50
N LEU A 338 1.40 -14.23 46.99
CA LEU A 338 2.67 -14.93 46.88
C LEU A 338 3.56 -14.69 48.10
N SER A 339 3.14 -13.87 49.06
CA SER A 339 3.97 -13.47 50.20
C SER A 339 4.01 -14.52 51.31
N PHE A 340 5.02 -14.42 52.17
CA PHE A 340 5.21 -15.25 53.37
C PHE A 340 5.20 -14.37 54.61
N CYS A 341 4.71 -14.90 55.72
CA CYS A 341 4.70 -14.25 57.02
C CYS A 341 5.79 -14.84 57.92
N CYS A 342 6.54 -13.96 58.59
CA CYS A 342 7.48 -14.30 59.66
C CYS A 342 7.07 -13.60 60.96
N ASP A 343 7.28 -14.26 62.09
CA ASP A 343 6.95 -13.73 63.41
C ASP A 343 7.87 -12.58 63.83
N ASN A 344 9.15 -12.65 63.42
CA ASN A 344 10.19 -11.73 63.86
C ASN A 344 11.29 -11.58 62.80
N PHE A 345 12.12 -10.54 62.96
CA PHE A 345 13.21 -10.23 62.02
C PHE A 345 14.31 -11.30 61.97
N ARG A 346 14.51 -12.09 63.03
CA ARG A 346 15.50 -13.18 63.01
C ARG A 346 15.04 -14.32 62.10
N ASP A 347 13.77 -14.69 62.19
CA ASP A 347 13.18 -15.70 61.33
C ASP A 347 13.09 -15.20 59.87
N GLU A 348 12.87 -13.90 59.65
CA GLU A 348 12.94 -13.28 58.32
C GLU A 348 14.31 -13.45 57.66
N GLN A 349 15.42 -13.21 58.38
CA GLN A 349 16.77 -13.42 57.84
C GLN A 349 17.02 -14.88 57.41
N VAL A 350 16.55 -15.84 58.21
CA VAL A 350 16.67 -17.27 57.88
C VAL A 350 15.86 -17.60 56.62
N LEU A 351 14.62 -17.11 56.53
CA LEU A 351 13.78 -17.30 55.36
C LEU A 351 14.38 -16.64 54.11
N GLN A 352 14.96 -15.46 54.23
CA GLN A 352 15.60 -14.74 53.13
C GLN A 352 16.84 -15.48 52.60
N SER A 353 17.60 -16.14 53.48
CA SER A 353 18.70 -17.02 53.11
C SER A 353 18.23 -18.24 52.30
N LEU A 354 17.16 -18.91 52.76
CA LEU A 354 16.54 -20.02 52.03
C LEU A 354 16.00 -19.58 50.67
N MET A 355 15.24 -18.49 50.62
CA MET A 355 14.73 -17.92 49.37
C MET A 355 15.85 -17.59 48.38
N SER A 356 16.99 -17.09 48.85
CA SER A 356 18.14 -16.78 47.98
C SER A 356 18.74 -18.02 47.32
N ARG A 357 18.64 -19.19 47.97
CA ARG A 357 19.13 -20.47 47.45
C ARG A 357 18.17 -21.09 46.44
N ASN A 358 16.87 -21.01 46.69
CA ASN A 358 15.81 -21.60 45.85
C ASN A 358 15.40 -20.68 44.68
N PHE A 359 15.56 -19.36 44.79
CA PHE A 359 15.23 -18.38 43.74
C PHE A 359 16.51 -17.67 43.23
N ARG A 360 17.27 -18.40 42.39
CA ARG A 360 18.51 -17.91 41.75
C ARG A 360 18.24 -16.93 40.61
N THR A 361 17.15 -17.13 39.88
CA THR A 361 16.69 -16.29 38.77
C THR A 361 15.18 -16.03 38.92
N GLY A 362 14.72 -14.82 38.60
CA GLY A 362 13.30 -14.45 38.68
C GLY A 362 12.90 -13.65 39.93
N ARG A 363 11.59 -13.42 40.07
CA ARG A 363 11.01 -12.56 41.11
C ARG A 363 10.84 -13.33 42.43
N ARG A 364 11.45 -12.82 43.50
CA ARG A 364 11.36 -13.42 44.84
C ARG A 364 10.04 -13.07 45.53
N PRO A 365 9.42 -14.00 46.27
CA PRO A 365 8.28 -13.73 47.16
C PRO A 365 8.58 -12.61 48.17
N GLN A 366 7.55 -11.85 48.55
CA GLN A 366 7.67 -10.86 49.63
C GLN A 366 7.59 -11.54 51.00
N ILE A 367 8.31 -11.00 52.00
CA ILE A 367 8.23 -11.45 53.39
C ILE A 367 7.60 -10.32 54.21
N ASN A 368 6.50 -10.62 54.91
CA ASN A 368 5.85 -9.73 55.85
C ASN A 368 6.23 -10.15 57.27
N VAL A 369 6.75 -9.23 58.08
CA VAL A 369 7.10 -9.51 59.47
C VAL A 369 6.00 -8.99 60.37
N CYS A 370 5.25 -9.90 61.00
CA CYS A 370 4.13 -9.59 61.90
C CYS A 370 4.19 -10.57 63.07
N GLU A 371 4.03 -10.09 64.30
CA GLU A 371 4.00 -10.97 65.48
C GLU A 371 2.83 -11.97 65.38
N PHE A 372 3.11 -13.24 65.59
CA PHE A 372 2.10 -14.29 65.46
C PHE A 372 1.23 -14.33 66.70
N GLN A 373 -0.05 -14.05 66.48
CA GLN A 373 -1.12 -14.20 67.46
C GLN A 373 -1.98 -15.42 67.14
N ASN A 374 -2.55 -16.02 68.18
CA ASN A 374 -3.39 -17.22 68.07
C ASN A 374 -4.85 -16.88 67.74
N ASP A 375 -5.29 -15.66 68.05
CA ASP A 375 -6.66 -15.20 67.84
C ASP A 375 -6.74 -14.20 66.68
N VAL A 376 -7.84 -14.24 65.94
CA VAL A 376 -8.14 -13.26 64.88
C VAL A 376 -8.51 -11.92 65.53
N TYR A 377 -8.04 -10.81 64.97
CA TYR A 377 -8.37 -9.47 65.47
C TYR A 377 -9.88 -9.20 65.49
N ASP A 378 -10.36 -8.55 66.54
CA ASP A 378 -11.75 -8.05 66.57
C ASP A 378 -11.91 -6.86 65.64
N VAL A 379 -12.49 -7.11 64.47
CA VAL A 379 -12.73 -6.11 63.44
C VAL A 379 -14.12 -5.48 63.47
N ARG A 380 -15.01 -5.85 64.40
CA ARG A 380 -16.43 -5.41 64.39
C ARG A 380 -16.62 -3.90 64.41
N GLY A 381 -15.74 -3.17 65.10
CA GLY A 381 -15.79 -1.69 65.16
C GLY A 381 -15.14 -0.98 63.96
N LYS A 382 -14.35 -1.70 63.16
CA LYS A 382 -13.47 -1.16 62.11
C LYS A 382 -13.81 -1.67 60.71
N GLY A 383 -14.51 -2.80 60.60
CA GLY A 383 -14.96 -3.39 59.35
C GLY A 383 -16.16 -2.66 58.77
N VAL A 384 -16.38 -2.88 57.47
CA VAL A 384 -17.61 -2.48 56.80
C VAL A 384 -18.65 -3.56 56.99
N TYR A 385 -19.89 -3.17 57.20
CA TYR A 385 -21.04 -4.06 57.20
C TYR A 385 -22.03 -3.61 56.12
N HIS A 386 -22.44 -4.53 55.26
CA HIS A 386 -23.50 -4.32 54.28
C HIS A 386 -24.39 -5.58 54.23
N PRO A 387 -25.74 -5.44 54.23
CA PRO A 387 -26.64 -6.59 54.28
C PRO A 387 -26.50 -7.52 53.07
N ASP A 388 -26.30 -6.95 51.89
CA ASP A 388 -26.33 -7.72 50.63
C ASP A 388 -24.95 -8.05 50.04
N PHE A 389 -23.88 -7.43 50.54
CA PHE A 389 -22.55 -7.51 49.92
C PHE A 389 -21.51 -7.92 50.97
N PRO A 390 -20.85 -9.09 50.81
CA PRO A 390 -19.86 -9.55 51.77
C PRO A 390 -18.57 -8.74 51.67
N THR A 391 -17.79 -8.71 52.74
CA THR A 391 -16.40 -8.27 52.66
C THR A 391 -15.49 -9.37 52.11
N ILE A 392 -14.26 -9.02 51.73
CA ILE A 392 -13.26 -10.04 51.39
C ILE A 392 -13.03 -10.98 52.57
N LEU A 393 -12.99 -10.47 53.81
CA LEU A 393 -12.86 -11.29 55.02
C LEU A 393 -14.01 -12.28 55.19
N ASP A 394 -15.25 -11.86 54.89
CA ASP A 394 -16.42 -12.74 54.96
C ASP A 394 -16.40 -13.81 53.85
N ALA A 395 -15.88 -13.45 52.67
CA ALA A 395 -15.87 -14.28 51.46
C ALA A 395 -14.74 -15.32 51.42
N ILE A 396 -13.78 -15.28 52.34
CA ILE A 396 -12.71 -16.27 52.47
C ILE A 396 -12.85 -17.07 53.76
N GLU A 397 -12.42 -18.33 53.71
CA GLU A 397 -12.29 -19.24 54.83
C GLU A 397 -10.80 -19.36 55.18
N ILE A 398 -10.44 -18.92 56.39
CA ILE A 398 -9.06 -18.90 56.88
C ILE A 398 -9.02 -19.64 58.21
N ASP A 399 -8.24 -20.73 58.27
CA ASP A 399 -8.09 -21.53 59.50
C ASP A 399 -6.98 -20.97 60.41
N ASN A 400 -6.02 -20.23 59.84
CA ASN A 400 -4.86 -19.72 60.55
C ASN A 400 -5.03 -18.22 60.89
N ALA A 401 -5.11 -17.90 62.19
CA ALA A 401 -5.25 -16.52 62.67
C ALA A 401 -4.13 -15.58 62.21
N VAL A 402 -2.90 -16.08 62.07
CA VAL A 402 -1.75 -15.30 61.56
C VAL A 402 -2.01 -14.83 60.13
N VAL A 403 -2.61 -15.67 59.30
CA VAL A 403 -2.93 -15.36 57.91
C VAL A 403 -4.05 -14.33 57.84
N ALA A 404 -5.12 -14.51 58.63
CA ALA A 404 -6.22 -13.56 58.71
C ALA A 404 -5.74 -12.17 59.16
N ASN A 405 -4.96 -12.13 60.25
CA ASN A 405 -4.41 -10.90 60.82
C ASN A 405 -3.45 -10.22 59.85
N CYS A 406 -2.60 -10.96 59.14
CA CYS A 406 -1.72 -10.38 58.13
C CYS A 406 -2.50 -9.77 56.95
N LEU A 407 -3.56 -10.43 56.46
CA LEU A 407 -4.39 -9.89 55.39
C LEU A 407 -5.16 -8.62 55.85
N ILE A 408 -5.61 -8.60 57.11
CA ILE A 408 -6.21 -7.42 57.75
C ILE A 408 -5.20 -6.27 57.85
N ASP A 409 -3.99 -6.53 58.36
CA ASP A 409 -2.98 -5.49 58.54
C ASP A 409 -2.48 -4.92 57.19
N MET A 410 -2.20 -5.81 56.23
CA MET A 410 -1.58 -5.42 54.97
C MET A 410 -2.57 -4.88 53.94
N ARG A 411 -3.83 -5.37 53.92
CA ARG A 411 -4.85 -4.93 52.96
C ARG A 411 -6.14 -4.46 53.57
N GLY A 412 -6.42 -4.64 54.84
CA GLY A 412 -7.68 -4.22 55.44
C GLY A 412 -8.88 -4.90 54.76
N ILE A 413 -8.79 -6.23 54.58
CA ILE A 413 -9.79 -7.03 53.86
C ILE A 413 -11.20 -6.94 54.46
N GLU A 414 -11.30 -6.57 55.73
CA GLU A 414 -12.55 -6.29 56.47
C GLU A 414 -13.21 -4.97 56.06
N ARG A 415 -12.53 -4.13 55.27
CA ARG A 415 -13.02 -2.83 54.78
C ARG A 415 -13.28 -2.81 53.28
N VAL A 416 -13.17 -3.96 52.62
CA VAL A 416 -13.30 -4.11 51.17
C VAL A 416 -14.54 -4.93 50.84
N LEU A 417 -15.48 -4.36 50.09
CA LEU A 417 -16.70 -5.04 49.66
C LEU A 417 -16.52 -5.79 48.34
N LEU A 418 -17.27 -6.88 48.17
CA LEU A 418 -17.39 -7.62 46.91
C LEU A 418 -18.80 -7.40 46.34
N ILE A 419 -18.89 -6.79 45.16
CA ILE A 419 -20.16 -6.41 44.53
C ILE A 419 -20.17 -6.93 43.11
N LYS A 420 -21.04 -7.90 42.80
CA LYS A 420 -21.04 -8.62 41.53
C LYS A 420 -21.05 -7.69 40.30
N ASP A 421 -22.05 -6.81 40.21
CA ASP A 421 -22.27 -5.96 39.02
C ASP A 421 -21.58 -4.60 39.11
N ASN A 422 -20.97 -4.19 37.99
CA ASN A 422 -20.29 -2.89 37.86
C ASN A 422 -21.21 -1.69 38.09
N SER A 423 -22.47 -1.76 37.63
CA SER A 423 -23.47 -0.70 37.81
C SER A 423 -23.87 -0.56 39.27
N THR A 424 -24.12 -1.69 39.95
CA THR A 424 -24.44 -1.76 41.36
C THR A 424 -23.28 -1.26 42.22
N ALA A 425 -22.05 -1.65 41.89
CA ALA A 425 -20.86 -1.17 42.59
C ALA A 425 -20.71 0.36 42.51
N ARG A 426 -20.96 0.97 41.35
CA ARG A 426 -20.98 2.44 41.21
C ARG A 426 -22.12 3.08 41.98
N LYS A 427 -23.30 2.45 41.98
CA LYS A 427 -24.47 2.96 42.71
C LYS A 427 -24.18 3.01 44.22
N VAL A 428 -23.68 1.92 44.79
CA VAL A 428 -23.39 1.77 46.23
C VAL A 428 -22.22 2.65 46.66
N MET A 429 -21.15 2.73 45.87
CA MET A 429 -19.92 3.42 46.27
C MET A 429 -19.88 4.91 45.91
N GLN A 430 -20.51 5.33 44.81
CA GLN A 430 -20.33 6.68 44.24
C GLN A 430 -21.63 7.50 44.15
N GLN A 431 -22.76 6.87 43.83
CA GLN A 431 -24.05 7.59 43.70
C GLN A 431 -24.76 7.71 45.05
N GLN A 432 -24.63 6.70 45.90
CA GLN A 432 -25.10 6.69 47.27
C GLN A 432 -23.97 7.06 48.23
N LYS A 433 -24.32 7.31 49.51
CA LYS A 433 -23.31 7.45 50.56
C LYS A 433 -22.69 6.08 50.81
N ALA A 434 -21.40 5.95 50.50
CA ALA A 434 -20.67 4.70 50.70
C ALA A 434 -20.83 4.17 52.15
N PRO A 435 -20.93 2.85 52.34
CA PRO A 435 -21.12 2.25 53.66
C PRO A 435 -20.02 2.68 54.65
N LYS A 436 -20.39 2.82 55.93
CA LYS A 436 -19.45 3.25 56.97
C LYS A 436 -18.27 2.29 57.02
N ASN A 437 -17.05 2.85 57.13
CA ASN A 437 -15.77 2.13 57.12
C ASN A 437 -15.39 1.43 55.80
N CYS A 438 -16.20 1.52 54.73
CA CYS A 438 -15.84 0.96 53.42
C CYS A 438 -14.73 1.79 52.77
N ARG A 439 -13.62 1.15 52.43
CA ARG A 439 -12.49 1.79 51.73
C ARG A 439 -12.67 1.73 50.22
N GLU A 440 -13.02 0.56 49.72
CA GLU A 440 -13.14 0.26 48.29
C GLU A 440 -14.02 -0.98 48.09
N ALA A 441 -14.47 -1.18 46.85
CA ALA A 441 -15.17 -2.40 46.44
C ALA A 441 -14.53 -2.99 45.19
N PHE A 442 -14.60 -4.31 45.05
CA PHE A 442 -14.21 -5.01 43.85
C PHE A 442 -15.42 -5.71 43.22
N THR A 443 -15.45 -5.70 41.89
CA THR A 443 -16.48 -6.39 41.12
C THR A 443 -16.06 -7.80 40.76
N GLU A 444 -17.01 -8.65 40.32
CA GLU A 444 -16.72 -10.00 39.83
C GLU A 444 -15.68 -9.97 38.69
N ALA A 445 -15.75 -8.95 37.83
CA ALA A 445 -14.81 -8.71 36.73
C ALA A 445 -13.42 -8.19 37.19
N GLY A 446 -13.21 -7.99 38.49
CA GLY A 446 -11.97 -7.46 39.05
C GLY A 446 -11.84 -5.93 39.03
N ASP A 447 -12.87 -5.20 38.55
CA ASP A 447 -12.85 -3.74 38.55
C ASP A 447 -12.84 -3.21 39.99
N GLN A 448 -12.00 -2.20 40.23
CA GLN A 448 -11.79 -1.57 41.52
C GLN A 448 -12.55 -0.26 41.61
N VAL A 449 -13.43 -0.15 42.61
CA VAL A 449 -14.36 0.96 42.78
C VAL A 449 -14.10 1.68 44.09
N PHE A 450 -13.73 2.95 43.98
CA PHE A 450 -13.62 3.88 45.10
C PHE A 450 -14.80 4.86 45.09
N THR A 451 -14.96 5.60 46.17
CA THR A 451 -15.98 6.66 46.30
C THR A 451 -15.92 7.71 45.20
N ASN A 452 -14.72 8.03 44.70
CA ASN A 452 -14.50 9.08 43.69
C ASN A 452 -13.85 8.59 42.39
N ARG A 453 -13.48 7.30 42.29
CA ARG A 453 -12.68 6.75 41.18
C ARG A 453 -13.12 5.34 40.81
N TYR A 454 -12.95 4.99 39.55
CA TYR A 454 -13.27 3.67 39.01
C TYR A 454 -12.12 3.21 38.12
N TYR A 455 -11.57 2.03 38.39
CA TYR A 455 -10.50 1.42 37.61
C TYR A 455 -10.96 0.08 37.07
N SER A 456 -10.87 -0.11 35.75
CA SER A 456 -11.12 -1.41 35.15
C SER A 456 -9.96 -2.36 35.40
N SER A 457 -10.26 -3.65 35.55
CA SER A 457 -9.25 -4.69 35.73
C SER A 457 -8.36 -4.82 34.49
N GLU A 458 -7.06 -5.02 34.71
CA GLU A 458 -6.11 -5.48 33.66
C GLU A 458 -6.04 -7.01 33.59
N MET A 459 -6.71 -7.70 34.52
CA MET A 459 -6.75 -9.15 34.62
C MET A 459 -8.12 -9.64 34.15
N ASP A 460 -8.13 -10.47 33.11
CA ASP A 460 -9.37 -11.04 32.56
C ASP A 460 -9.85 -12.30 33.31
N ARG A 461 -9.00 -12.87 34.18
CA ARG A 461 -9.29 -14.12 34.91
C ARG A 461 -8.40 -14.33 36.14
N ALA A 462 -8.94 -15.07 37.10
CA ALA A 462 -8.24 -15.52 38.30
C ALA A 462 -7.16 -16.56 37.95
N ARG A 463 -5.92 -16.34 38.38
CA ARG A 463 -4.74 -17.16 38.05
C ARG A 463 -4.34 -18.15 39.15
N TYR A 464 -4.66 -17.84 40.40
CA TYR A 464 -4.21 -18.56 41.60
C TYR A 464 -5.37 -19.26 42.32
N LEU A 465 -6.48 -18.55 42.48
CA LEU A 465 -7.69 -18.93 43.20
C LEU A 465 -8.80 -19.45 42.27
N GLY A 466 -8.55 -19.51 40.96
CA GLY A 466 -9.49 -20.04 39.97
C GLY A 466 -9.78 -21.54 40.12
N SER A 467 -11.05 -21.91 39.94
CA SER A 467 -11.56 -23.27 40.14
C SER A 467 -11.37 -24.20 38.92
N ASP A 468 -11.28 -23.67 37.69
CA ASP A 468 -11.33 -24.47 36.47
C ASP A 468 -10.05 -24.40 35.62
N VAL A 469 -8.98 -25.05 36.12
CA VAL A 469 -7.69 -25.15 35.41
C VAL A 469 -7.78 -26.04 34.16
N GLU A 470 -8.69 -27.01 34.15
CA GLU A 470 -8.85 -27.93 33.03
C GLU A 470 -9.44 -27.20 31.81
N THR A 471 -10.43 -26.34 32.01
CA THR A 471 -10.94 -25.47 30.95
C THR A 471 -9.91 -24.46 30.46
N GLU A 472 -9.07 -23.90 31.35
CA GLU A 472 -7.99 -22.98 30.95
C GLU A 472 -6.92 -23.69 30.10
N ILE A 473 -6.53 -24.91 30.47
CA ILE A 473 -5.60 -25.74 29.70
C ILE A 473 -6.17 -26.01 28.31
N ARG A 474 -7.43 -26.46 28.21
CA ARG A 474 -8.08 -26.74 26.91
C ARG A 474 -8.17 -25.49 26.03
N GLN A 475 -8.56 -24.36 26.59
CA GLN A 475 -8.63 -23.09 25.86
C GLN A 475 -7.25 -22.65 25.35
N LEU A 476 -6.21 -22.72 26.19
CA LEU A 476 -4.85 -22.37 25.79
C LEU A 476 -4.30 -23.34 24.74
N GLU A 477 -4.61 -24.63 24.81
CA GLU A 477 -4.25 -25.60 23.77
C GLU A 477 -4.90 -25.27 22.43
N ILE A 478 -6.19 -24.93 22.43
CA ILE A 478 -6.90 -24.48 21.23
C ILE A 478 -6.27 -23.19 20.67
N GLU A 479 -6.00 -22.19 21.52
CA GLU A 479 -5.35 -20.95 21.11
C GLU A 479 -3.95 -21.19 20.53
N ILE A 480 -3.14 -22.05 21.16
CA ILE A 480 -1.81 -22.41 20.68
C ILE A 480 -1.92 -23.12 19.33
N ASN A 481 -2.83 -24.09 19.18
CA ASN A 481 -3.03 -24.80 17.91
C ASN A 481 -3.44 -23.85 16.79
N ASN A 482 -4.36 -22.91 17.07
CA ASN A 482 -4.76 -21.88 16.11
C ASN A 482 -3.57 -20.99 15.71
N LYS A 483 -2.71 -20.60 16.66
CA LYS A 483 -1.52 -19.79 16.38
C LYS A 483 -0.43 -20.57 15.65
N VAL A 484 -0.27 -21.87 15.93
CA VAL A 484 0.64 -22.76 15.19
C VAL A 484 0.16 -22.94 13.74
N ALA A 485 -1.14 -23.13 13.51
CA ALA A 485 -1.71 -23.17 12.17
C ALA A 485 -1.49 -21.85 11.42
N GLN A 486 -1.68 -20.71 12.11
CA GLN A 486 -1.40 -19.38 11.55
C GLN A 486 0.10 -19.23 11.17
N LEU A 487 1.03 -19.69 12.01
CA LEU A 487 2.46 -19.69 11.70
C LEU A 487 2.78 -20.57 10.50
N SER A 488 2.17 -21.75 10.39
CA SER A 488 2.36 -22.63 9.23
C SER A 488 1.89 -21.96 7.94
N HIS A 489 0.75 -21.25 7.97
CA HIS A 489 0.27 -20.47 6.83
C HIS A 489 1.23 -19.35 6.44
N PHE A 490 1.76 -18.60 7.41
CA PHE A 490 2.79 -17.59 7.15
C PHE A 490 4.04 -18.20 6.51
N GLN A 491 4.52 -19.34 7.01
CA GLN A 491 5.68 -20.03 6.44
C GLN A 491 5.47 -20.45 4.99
N GLN A 492 4.31 -21.00 4.66
CA GLN A 492 3.96 -21.34 3.27
C GLN A 492 3.90 -20.10 2.38
N ARG A 493 3.30 -19.01 2.86
CA ARG A 493 3.21 -17.76 2.09
C ARG A 493 4.59 -17.12 1.87
N LEU A 494 5.45 -17.12 2.88
CA LEU A 494 6.83 -16.63 2.78
C LEU A 494 7.62 -17.40 1.73
N GLN A 495 7.56 -18.75 1.76
CA GLN A 495 8.22 -19.59 0.75
C GLN A 495 7.71 -19.31 -0.67
N SER A 496 6.39 -19.13 -0.83
CA SER A 496 5.79 -18.79 -2.13
C SER A 496 6.30 -17.46 -2.68
N ILE A 497 6.41 -16.43 -1.83
CA ILE A 497 6.88 -15.09 -2.24
C ILE A 497 8.38 -15.12 -2.55
N GLU A 498 9.17 -15.85 -1.77
CA GLU A 498 10.61 -16.03 -2.04
C GLU A 498 10.85 -16.70 -3.39
N GLU A 499 10.07 -17.71 -3.74
CA GLU A 499 10.16 -18.35 -5.06
C GLU A 499 9.71 -17.41 -6.19
N GLU A 500 8.66 -16.61 -5.97
CA GLU A 500 8.21 -15.59 -6.94
C GLU A 500 9.30 -14.53 -7.20
N ILE A 501 9.95 -14.04 -6.14
CA ILE A 501 11.09 -13.11 -6.25
C ILE A 501 12.20 -13.76 -7.07
N ARG A 502 12.56 -15.01 -6.75
CA ARG A 502 13.61 -15.76 -7.46
C ARG A 502 13.31 -15.88 -8.95
N LEU A 503 12.09 -16.28 -9.31
CA LEU A 503 11.65 -16.40 -10.70
C LEU A 503 11.69 -15.06 -11.44
N ASN A 504 11.20 -14.00 -10.82
CA ASN A 504 11.21 -12.66 -11.39
C ASN A 504 12.64 -12.11 -11.57
N GLU A 505 13.57 -12.39 -10.64
CA GLU A 505 14.98 -12.03 -10.76
C GLU A 505 15.66 -12.71 -11.94
N VAL A 506 15.35 -13.99 -12.20
CA VAL A 506 15.85 -14.73 -13.36
C VAL A 506 15.32 -14.12 -14.66
N GLN A 507 14.02 -13.79 -14.74
CA GLN A 507 13.44 -13.16 -15.92
C GLN A 507 14.03 -11.76 -16.17
N LEU A 508 14.21 -10.97 -15.10
CA LEU A 508 14.85 -9.67 -15.17
C LEU A 508 16.25 -9.77 -15.77
N LYS A 509 17.10 -10.69 -15.29
CA LYS A 509 18.44 -10.91 -15.85
C LYS A 509 18.40 -11.29 -17.33
N LYS A 510 17.47 -12.18 -17.72
CA LYS A 510 17.30 -12.59 -19.12
C LYS A 510 16.94 -11.41 -20.02
N LYS A 511 16.03 -10.55 -19.59
CA LYS A 511 15.61 -9.34 -20.33
C LYS A 511 16.71 -8.28 -20.38
N GLN A 512 17.49 -8.11 -19.32
CA GLN A 512 18.66 -7.22 -19.32
C GLN A 512 19.73 -7.67 -20.33
N ILE A 513 20.00 -8.97 -20.42
CA ILE A 513 20.92 -9.52 -21.43
C ILE A 513 20.38 -9.29 -22.83
N GLN A 514 19.09 -9.55 -23.07
CA GLN A 514 18.44 -9.30 -24.35
C GLN A 514 18.54 -7.82 -24.76
N ARG A 515 18.32 -6.88 -23.81
CA ARG A 515 18.47 -5.45 -24.05
C ARG A 515 19.87 -5.08 -24.49
N ARG A 516 20.91 -5.60 -23.82
CA ARG A 516 22.31 -5.37 -24.20
C ARG A 516 22.61 -5.86 -25.61
N GLN A 517 22.09 -7.02 -26.00
CA GLN A 517 22.25 -7.55 -27.36
C GLN A 517 21.59 -6.66 -28.41
N ILE A 518 20.39 -6.15 -28.13
CA ILE A 518 19.67 -5.21 -29.02
C ILE A 518 20.45 -3.88 -29.13
N GLN A 519 21.00 -3.36 -28.04
CA GLN A 519 21.79 -2.12 -28.03
C GLN A 519 23.03 -2.24 -28.93
N VAL A 520 23.78 -3.34 -28.83
CA VAL A 520 24.95 -3.59 -29.69
C VAL A 520 24.54 -3.63 -31.17
N ARG A 521 23.47 -4.35 -31.52
CA ARG A 521 22.96 -4.41 -32.90
C ARG A 521 22.49 -3.05 -33.42
N THR A 522 21.82 -2.28 -32.58
CA THR A 522 21.36 -0.92 -32.89
C THR A 522 22.53 0.00 -33.22
N GLN A 523 23.61 -0.08 -32.44
CA GLN A 523 24.83 0.69 -32.66
C GLN A 523 25.55 0.27 -33.95
N ASP A 524 25.55 -1.03 -34.29
CA ASP A 524 26.12 -1.54 -35.54
C ASP A 524 25.36 -1.06 -36.78
N ILE A 525 24.02 -1.12 -36.76
CA ILE A 525 23.19 -0.65 -37.88
C ILE A 525 23.32 0.87 -38.03
N TRP A 526 23.37 1.62 -36.92
CA TRP A 526 23.56 3.07 -36.96
C TRP A 526 24.88 3.46 -37.63
N ARG A 527 25.99 2.77 -37.29
CA ARG A 527 27.29 2.97 -37.97
C ARG A 527 27.22 2.68 -39.47
N ARG A 528 26.49 1.64 -39.89
CA ARG A 528 26.30 1.29 -41.32
C ARG A 528 25.51 2.36 -42.08
N ILE A 529 24.44 2.89 -41.48
CA ILE A 529 23.64 3.98 -42.07
C ILE A 529 24.51 5.23 -42.26
N GLU A 530 25.31 5.59 -41.26
CA GLU A 530 26.17 6.78 -41.33
C GLU A 530 27.23 6.65 -42.44
N SER A 531 27.87 5.48 -42.54
CA SER A 531 28.78 5.17 -43.63
C SER A 531 28.09 5.15 -45.00
N GLY A 532 26.86 4.63 -45.08
CA GLY A 532 26.05 4.61 -46.30
C GLY A 532 25.68 6.00 -46.78
N LYS A 533 25.24 6.90 -45.88
CA LYS A 533 24.93 8.30 -46.19
C LYS A 533 26.13 9.03 -46.78
N GLY A 534 27.31 8.87 -46.21
CA GLY A 534 28.54 9.49 -46.76
C GLY A 534 28.90 9.01 -48.17
N LYS A 535 28.60 7.75 -48.51
CA LYS A 535 28.80 7.20 -49.88
C LYS A 535 27.73 7.66 -50.86
N LEU A 536 26.50 7.87 -50.38
CA LEU A 536 25.39 8.39 -51.18
C LEU A 536 25.64 9.86 -51.58
N GLU A 537 26.16 10.67 -50.66
CA GLU A 537 26.49 12.08 -50.92
C GLU A 537 27.49 12.22 -52.07
N LYS A 538 28.58 11.45 -52.03
CA LYS A 538 29.60 11.42 -53.11
C LYS A 538 29.02 10.99 -54.46
N ALA A 539 28.14 9.97 -54.47
CA ALA A 539 27.51 9.52 -55.70
C ALA A 539 26.52 10.55 -56.29
N LYS A 540 25.90 11.40 -55.45
CA LYS A 540 25.06 12.51 -55.92
C LYS A 540 25.89 13.58 -56.59
N GLU A 541 27.05 13.91 -56.01
CA GLU A 541 28.02 14.84 -56.61
C GLU A 541 28.48 14.34 -58.00
N ASP A 542 28.83 13.06 -58.13
CA ASP A 542 29.21 12.45 -59.41
C ASP A 542 28.07 12.45 -60.45
N MET A 543 26.82 12.20 -60.03
CA MET A 543 25.66 12.23 -60.92
C MET A 543 25.34 13.65 -61.41
N ASP A 544 25.52 14.66 -60.56
CA ASP A 544 25.34 16.06 -60.91
C ASP A 544 26.33 16.52 -62.00
N VAL A 545 27.53 15.93 -62.05
CA VAL A 545 28.48 16.12 -63.15
C VAL A 545 27.94 15.49 -64.45
N HIS A 546 27.44 14.26 -64.39
CA HIS A 546 26.86 13.59 -65.56
C HIS A 546 25.60 14.27 -66.11
N ARG A 547 24.78 14.87 -65.24
CA ARG A 547 23.60 15.66 -65.64
C ARG A 547 23.99 16.85 -66.51
N LYS A 548 24.98 17.63 -66.08
CA LYS A 548 25.46 18.81 -66.83
C LYS A 548 25.97 18.42 -68.23
N ILE A 549 26.69 17.30 -68.33
CA ILE A 549 27.17 16.77 -69.61
C ILE A 549 26.02 16.35 -70.54
N LEU A 550 24.93 15.79 -69.99
CA LEU A 550 23.74 15.41 -70.76
C LEU A 550 22.96 16.64 -71.26
N ASP A 551 22.76 17.64 -70.39
CA ASP A 551 22.07 18.88 -70.72
C ASP A 551 22.78 19.62 -71.89
N GLU A 552 24.11 19.69 -71.86
CA GLU A 552 24.93 20.24 -72.95
C GLU A 552 24.77 19.46 -74.28
N ALA A 553 24.64 18.13 -74.22
CA ALA A 553 24.46 17.29 -75.41
C ALA A 553 23.04 17.41 -76.01
N GLU A 554 22.01 17.52 -75.17
CA GLU A 554 20.62 17.73 -75.60
C GLU A 554 20.40 19.08 -76.27
N GLN A 555 21.03 20.13 -75.73
CA GLN A 555 20.93 21.49 -76.27
C GLN A 555 21.54 21.58 -77.68
N ASN A 556 22.68 20.94 -77.88
CA ASN A 556 23.33 20.80 -79.20
C ASN A 556 22.47 20.00 -80.21
N TYR A 557 21.74 18.98 -79.77
CA TYR A 557 20.83 18.22 -80.64
C TYR A 557 19.59 19.03 -81.06
N LYS A 558 19.05 19.85 -80.15
CA LYS A 558 17.86 20.69 -80.39
C LYS A 558 18.12 21.77 -81.46
N GLU A 559 19.27 22.44 -81.41
CA GLU A 559 19.64 23.50 -82.36
C GLU A 559 19.80 23.00 -83.82
N ILE A 560 20.11 21.72 -84.02
CA ILE A 560 20.23 21.10 -85.34
C ILE A 560 18.88 20.56 -85.85
N LYS A 561 18.02 20.06 -84.94
CA LYS A 561 16.68 19.56 -85.28
C LYS A 561 15.75 20.67 -85.78
N GLU A 562 15.85 21.88 -85.23
CA GLU A 562 15.07 23.04 -85.69
C GLU A 562 15.44 23.47 -87.12
N LYS A 563 16.66 23.20 -87.59
CA LYS A 563 17.09 23.46 -88.98
C LYS A 563 16.55 22.42 -89.99
N ILE A 564 16.07 21.26 -89.53
CA ILE A 564 15.63 20.13 -90.38
C ILE A 564 14.12 20.16 -90.67
N SER A 565 13.30 20.82 -89.83
CA SER A 565 11.83 20.85 -90.05
C SER A 565 11.37 21.69 -91.25
N LEU A 566 12.26 22.47 -91.87
CA LEU A 566 11.94 23.38 -92.99
C LEU A 566 11.98 22.73 -94.39
N ILE A 567 12.20 21.42 -94.52
CA ILE A 567 12.33 20.72 -95.84
C ILE A 567 11.32 19.56 -96.02
N ALA A 568 10.45 19.28 -95.05
CA ALA A 568 9.59 18.10 -95.05
C ALA A 568 8.08 18.42 -95.18
N GLU A 569 7.67 19.18 -96.20
CA GLU A 569 6.26 19.54 -96.43
C GLU A 569 5.71 19.27 -97.86
N GLU A 570 6.33 18.39 -98.67
CA GLU A 570 5.86 18.10 -100.05
C GLU A 570 5.80 16.61 -100.45
N ALA A 571 5.28 15.69 -99.62
CA ALA A 571 5.21 14.28 -100.03
C ALA A 571 3.99 13.49 -99.51
N ASP A 572 2.80 14.09 -99.52
CA ASP A 572 1.60 13.49 -98.91
C ASP A 572 0.36 13.16 -99.79
N PRO A 573 0.39 13.16 -101.14
CA PRO A 573 -0.69 12.52 -101.87
C PRO A 573 -0.16 11.41 -102.79
N ILE A 574 -0.50 10.16 -102.46
CA ILE A 574 -0.81 9.01 -103.33
C ILE A 574 -0.80 7.77 -102.42
N LYS A 575 -1.92 7.53 -101.72
CA LYS A 575 -2.17 6.28 -101.00
C LYS A 575 -3.66 5.96 -100.82
N GLU A 576 -4.49 6.41 -101.76
CA GLU A 576 -5.91 6.08 -101.81
C GLU A 576 -6.29 5.66 -103.23
N GLU A 577 -5.98 4.41 -103.61
CA GLU A 577 -6.48 3.81 -104.85
C GLU A 577 -6.57 2.27 -104.78
N LEU A 578 -6.81 1.70 -103.59
CA LEU A 578 -6.85 0.24 -103.38
C LEU A 578 -7.95 -0.20 -102.39
N SER A 579 -9.20 0.24 -102.60
CA SER A 579 -10.32 -0.24 -101.76
C SER A 579 -11.69 -0.21 -102.49
N SER A 580 -11.76 -0.69 -103.73
CA SER A 580 -13.05 -0.71 -104.44
C SER A 580 -13.39 -1.98 -105.26
N ILE A 581 -12.76 -3.13 -105.01
CA ILE A 581 -13.16 -4.39 -105.69
C ILE A 581 -13.29 -5.53 -104.67
N ASP A 582 -14.23 -5.40 -103.74
CA ASP A 582 -14.59 -6.51 -102.84
C ASP A 582 -16.10 -6.55 -102.49
N THR A 583 -16.95 -5.92 -103.31
CA THR A 583 -18.34 -5.65 -102.96
C THR A 583 -19.41 -6.45 -103.69
N GLU A 584 -19.08 -7.36 -104.62
CA GLU A 584 -20.11 -8.04 -105.42
C GLU A 584 -20.11 -9.58 -105.46
N ILE A 585 -19.18 -10.29 -104.81
CA ILE A 585 -19.16 -11.78 -104.83
C ILE A 585 -19.75 -12.44 -103.57
N VAL A 586 -20.16 -11.67 -102.56
CA VAL A 586 -20.65 -12.21 -101.26
C VAL A 586 -22.17 -12.36 -101.17
N LYS A 587 -22.96 -11.72 -102.05
CA LYS A 587 -24.40 -11.54 -101.79
C LYS A 587 -25.27 -12.80 -101.96
N ASP A 588 -25.00 -13.68 -102.92
CA ASP A 588 -25.97 -14.74 -103.25
C ASP A 588 -25.60 -16.17 -102.81
N LYS A 589 -24.42 -16.38 -102.19
CA LYS A 589 -24.09 -17.64 -101.46
C LYS A 589 -24.47 -17.60 -99.97
N HIS A 590 -24.89 -16.44 -99.45
CA HIS A 590 -25.08 -16.19 -98.02
C HIS A 590 -26.48 -16.60 -97.50
N LEU A 591 -27.51 -16.60 -98.34
CA LEU A 591 -28.91 -16.73 -97.90
C LEU A 591 -29.37 -18.18 -97.62
N TRP A 592 -28.80 -19.19 -98.27
CA TRP A 592 -29.16 -20.59 -98.00
C TRP A 592 -28.47 -21.13 -96.72
N ARG A 593 -27.17 -20.84 -96.56
CA ARG A 593 -26.41 -21.16 -95.34
C ARG A 593 -26.94 -20.42 -94.09
N HIS A 594 -27.64 -19.30 -94.29
CA HIS A 594 -28.25 -18.49 -93.24
C HIS A 594 -29.44 -19.16 -92.53
N TYR A 595 -30.31 -19.87 -93.26
CA TYR A 595 -31.50 -20.48 -92.65
C TYR A 595 -31.23 -21.89 -92.05
N GLU A 596 -30.29 -22.66 -92.62
CA GLU A 596 -29.82 -23.94 -92.06
C GLU A 596 -29.08 -23.74 -90.71
N ASN A 597 -28.18 -22.75 -90.65
CA ASN A 597 -27.47 -22.41 -89.42
C ASN A 597 -28.42 -21.84 -88.35
N LYS A 598 -29.42 -21.04 -88.74
CA LYS A 598 -30.42 -20.51 -87.78
C LYS A 598 -31.22 -21.59 -87.06
N LYS A 599 -31.54 -22.71 -87.72
CA LYS A 599 -32.26 -23.83 -87.08
C LYS A 599 -31.36 -24.59 -86.09
N LYS A 600 -30.10 -24.86 -86.46
CA LYS A 600 -29.09 -25.47 -85.57
C LYS A 600 -28.75 -24.57 -84.38
N GLU A 601 -28.61 -23.27 -84.60
CA GLU A 601 -28.38 -22.28 -83.54
C GLU A 601 -29.56 -22.19 -82.56
N HIS A 602 -30.80 -22.27 -83.06
CA HIS A 602 -31.99 -22.22 -82.21
C HIS A 602 -32.14 -23.48 -81.34
N LEU A 603 -31.87 -24.67 -81.88
CA LEU A 603 -31.90 -25.93 -81.11
C LEU A 603 -30.77 -25.99 -80.09
N TYR A 604 -29.55 -25.61 -80.48
CA TYR A 604 -28.41 -25.48 -79.58
C TYR A 604 -28.66 -24.46 -78.46
N GLY A 605 -29.35 -23.35 -78.77
CA GLY A 605 -29.75 -22.34 -77.78
C GLY A 605 -30.73 -22.88 -76.74
N ILE A 606 -31.66 -23.76 -77.11
CA ILE A 606 -32.61 -24.40 -76.17
C ILE A 606 -31.88 -25.41 -75.28
N ASP A 607 -31.00 -26.24 -75.84
CA ASP A 607 -30.25 -27.23 -75.05
C ASP A 607 -29.30 -26.55 -74.06
N LYS A 608 -28.63 -25.48 -74.47
CA LYS A 608 -27.79 -24.66 -73.57
C LYS A 608 -28.61 -24.03 -72.43
N LEU A 609 -29.83 -23.56 -72.71
CA LEU A 609 -30.72 -23.03 -71.68
C LEU A 609 -31.19 -24.12 -70.69
N LYS A 610 -31.40 -25.36 -71.16
CA LYS A 610 -31.74 -26.52 -70.29
C LYS A 610 -30.55 -26.96 -69.44
N GLU A 611 -29.35 -26.96 -70.00
CA GLU A 611 -28.11 -27.23 -69.26
C GLU A 611 -27.87 -26.14 -68.20
N ASP A 612 -28.04 -24.86 -68.54
CA ASP A 612 -27.97 -23.74 -67.59
C ASP A 612 -29.03 -23.86 -66.46
N LEU A 613 -30.25 -24.32 -66.78
CA LEU A 613 -31.31 -24.54 -65.80
C LEU A 613 -30.92 -25.66 -64.80
N THR A 614 -30.52 -26.82 -65.32
CA THR A 614 -30.10 -27.97 -64.47
C THR A 614 -28.88 -27.65 -63.61
N THR A 615 -27.94 -26.86 -64.12
CA THR A 615 -26.77 -26.40 -63.37
C THR A 615 -27.19 -25.45 -62.24
N LYS A 616 -28.09 -24.49 -62.52
CA LYS A 616 -28.60 -23.55 -61.50
C LYS A 616 -29.53 -24.20 -60.47
N GLU A 617 -30.29 -25.24 -60.85
CA GLU A 617 -31.12 -26.02 -59.91
C GLU A 617 -30.25 -26.82 -58.92
N LYS A 618 -29.14 -27.42 -59.36
CA LYS A 618 -28.17 -28.06 -58.46
C LYS A 618 -27.55 -27.05 -57.48
N VAL A 619 -27.18 -25.87 -57.96
CA VAL A 619 -26.64 -24.79 -57.10
C VAL A 619 -27.68 -24.32 -56.08
N LEU A 620 -28.96 -24.25 -56.45
CA LEU A 620 -30.04 -23.93 -55.51
C LEU A 620 -30.18 -25.02 -54.43
N GLU A 621 -30.16 -26.30 -54.82
CA GLU A 621 -30.29 -27.43 -53.89
C GLU A 621 -29.11 -27.47 -52.90
N GLU A 622 -27.89 -27.27 -53.38
CA GLU A 622 -26.69 -27.17 -52.54
C GLU A 622 -26.74 -25.97 -51.57
N ASN A 623 -27.17 -24.80 -52.04
CA ASN A 623 -27.26 -23.60 -51.19
C ASN A 623 -28.42 -23.70 -50.19
N THR A 624 -29.51 -24.37 -50.53
CA THR A 624 -30.62 -24.68 -49.61
C THR A 624 -30.18 -25.64 -48.50
N SER A 625 -29.39 -26.66 -48.85
CA SER A 625 -28.78 -27.58 -47.89
C SER A 625 -27.82 -26.85 -46.94
N LYS A 626 -26.91 -26.03 -47.48
CA LYS A 626 -26.00 -25.17 -46.68
C LYS A 626 -26.75 -24.20 -45.78
N ALA A 627 -27.85 -23.61 -46.26
CA ALA A 627 -28.69 -22.71 -45.49
C ALA A 627 -29.36 -23.41 -44.29
N SER A 628 -29.91 -24.60 -44.52
CA SER A 628 -30.58 -25.41 -43.49
C SER A 628 -29.65 -25.91 -42.36
N GLN A 629 -28.34 -26.02 -42.64
CA GLN A 629 -27.33 -26.36 -41.64
C GLN A 629 -27.03 -25.21 -40.68
N ILE A 630 -27.15 -23.95 -41.15
CA ILE A 630 -26.87 -22.74 -40.37
C ILE A 630 -28.11 -22.30 -39.59
N CYS A 631 -29.28 -22.34 -40.22
CA CYS A 631 -30.56 -22.00 -39.61
C CYS A 631 -31.62 -23.03 -40.02
N LYS A 632 -32.04 -23.89 -39.08
CA LYS A 632 -32.94 -25.03 -39.36
C LYS A 632 -34.35 -24.62 -39.80
N GLU A 633 -34.80 -23.44 -39.39
CA GLU A 633 -36.15 -22.94 -39.68
C GLU A 633 -36.09 -22.00 -40.89
N ARG A 634 -36.94 -22.25 -41.90
CA ARG A 634 -37.00 -21.43 -43.12
C ARG A 634 -37.64 -20.09 -42.78
N LEU A 635 -36.87 -19.02 -42.89
CA LEU A 635 -37.35 -17.65 -42.64
C LEU A 635 -37.89 -17.04 -43.94
N GLU A 636 -39.11 -16.50 -43.91
CA GLU A 636 -39.61 -15.66 -44.99
C GLU A 636 -38.98 -14.27 -44.89
N VAL A 637 -38.11 -13.94 -45.85
CA VAL A 637 -37.38 -12.68 -45.87
C VAL A 637 -37.91 -11.80 -47.00
N THR A 638 -38.46 -10.65 -46.65
CA THR A 638 -39.01 -9.66 -47.60
C THR A 638 -37.95 -8.68 -48.12
N LYS A 639 -36.82 -8.56 -47.41
CA LYS A 639 -35.68 -7.69 -47.78
C LYS A 639 -34.74 -8.38 -48.77
N THR A 640 -34.10 -7.60 -49.64
CA THR A 640 -33.13 -8.14 -50.61
C THR A 640 -31.77 -8.45 -49.95
N PRO A 641 -31.00 -9.43 -50.45
CA PRO A 641 -29.68 -9.75 -49.91
C PRO A 641 -28.75 -8.53 -49.84
N LYS A 642 -28.77 -7.65 -50.84
CA LYS A 642 -27.99 -6.40 -50.82
C LYS A 642 -28.35 -5.47 -49.65
N SER A 643 -29.63 -5.36 -49.30
CA SER A 643 -30.08 -4.54 -48.16
C SER A 643 -29.64 -5.12 -46.82
N ILE A 644 -29.68 -6.46 -46.68
CA ILE A 644 -29.26 -7.14 -45.46
C ILE A 644 -27.73 -7.10 -45.33
N ASP A 645 -26.99 -7.17 -46.44
CA ASP A 645 -25.52 -7.08 -46.44
C ASP A 645 -25.04 -5.71 -45.98
N LEU A 646 -25.70 -4.64 -46.45
CA LEU A 646 -25.44 -3.28 -45.99
C LEU A 646 -25.73 -3.11 -44.49
N GLU A 647 -26.85 -3.65 -43.98
CA GLU A 647 -27.17 -3.65 -42.55
C GLU A 647 -26.13 -4.45 -41.74
N ILE A 648 -25.70 -5.63 -42.22
CA ILE A 648 -24.65 -6.44 -41.59
C ILE A 648 -23.32 -5.70 -41.57
N ASN A 649 -22.92 -5.06 -42.67
CA ASN A 649 -21.65 -4.34 -42.75
C ASN A 649 -21.66 -3.10 -41.84
N HIS A 650 -22.76 -2.34 -41.81
CA HIS A 650 -22.93 -1.24 -40.87
C HIS A 650 -22.90 -1.71 -39.40
N LEU A 651 -23.57 -2.83 -39.06
CA LEU A 651 -23.52 -3.39 -37.71
C LEU A 651 -22.13 -3.94 -37.36
N ARG A 652 -21.42 -4.56 -38.30
CA ARG A 652 -20.03 -5.01 -38.10
C ARG A 652 -19.08 -3.84 -37.87
N GLU A 653 -19.19 -2.78 -38.66
CA GLU A 653 -18.38 -1.57 -38.45
C GLU A 653 -18.69 -0.93 -37.11
N ARG A 654 -19.97 -0.85 -36.72
CA ARG A 654 -20.40 -0.32 -35.43
C ARG A 654 -19.90 -1.18 -34.25
N ILE A 655 -20.02 -2.51 -34.32
CA ILE A 655 -19.49 -3.43 -33.30
C ILE A 655 -17.96 -3.33 -33.23
N ASN A 656 -17.27 -3.26 -34.37
CA ASN A 656 -15.81 -3.17 -34.41
C ASN A 656 -15.29 -1.83 -33.89
N THR A 657 -16.00 -0.73 -34.15
CA THR A 657 -15.68 0.58 -33.57
C THR A 657 -15.93 0.59 -32.06
N GLU A 658 -17.06 0.09 -31.58
CA GLU A 658 -17.36 -0.05 -30.15
C GLU A 658 -16.37 -0.98 -29.41
N GLN A 659 -15.98 -2.11 -30.01
CA GLN A 659 -14.98 -3.03 -29.45
C GLN A 659 -13.58 -2.40 -29.41
N LYS A 660 -13.19 -1.65 -30.45
CA LYS A 660 -11.92 -0.89 -30.46
C LYS A 660 -11.92 0.25 -29.43
N LEU A 661 -13.06 0.89 -29.21
CA LEU A 661 -13.22 1.97 -28.23
C LEU A 661 -13.20 1.46 -26.78
N HIS A 662 -13.85 0.32 -26.52
CA HIS A 662 -14.00 -0.20 -25.16
C HIS A 662 -12.83 -1.05 -24.67
N GLY A 663 -12.09 -1.74 -25.55
CA GLY A 663 -10.95 -2.58 -25.17
C GLY A 663 -11.37 -3.99 -24.73
N ASN A 664 -10.51 -4.70 -24.00
CA ASN A 664 -10.76 -6.10 -23.64
C ASN A 664 -11.83 -6.22 -22.54
N ARG A 665 -12.90 -7.02 -22.79
CA ARG A 665 -14.05 -7.23 -21.89
C ARG A 665 -13.64 -7.63 -20.48
N GLU A 666 -12.77 -8.62 -20.35
CA GLU A 666 -12.32 -9.11 -19.04
C GLU A 666 -11.53 -8.05 -18.28
N GLU A 667 -10.78 -7.23 -19.00
CA GLU A 667 -9.98 -6.15 -18.44
C GLU A 667 -10.87 -5.02 -17.90
N ILE A 668 -11.95 -4.66 -18.60
CA ILE A 668 -12.92 -3.65 -18.13
C ILE A 668 -13.61 -4.11 -16.84
N ILE A 669 -14.06 -5.37 -16.80
CA ILE A 669 -14.71 -5.97 -15.63
C ILE A 669 -13.74 -5.97 -14.44
N ARG A 670 -12.50 -6.45 -14.67
CA ARG A 670 -11.45 -6.48 -13.64
C ARG A 670 -11.15 -5.08 -13.10
N GLN A 671 -10.91 -4.12 -13.99
CA GLN A 671 -10.61 -2.74 -13.61
C GLN A 671 -11.74 -2.09 -12.82
N TYR A 672 -13.00 -2.32 -13.19
CA TYR A 672 -14.14 -1.81 -12.44
C TYR A 672 -14.16 -2.35 -11.00
N PHE A 673 -14.06 -3.67 -10.83
CA PHE A 673 -14.09 -4.27 -9.49
C PHE A 673 -12.87 -3.90 -8.64
N GLU A 674 -11.68 -3.80 -9.24
CA GLU A 674 -10.45 -3.39 -8.56
C GLU A 674 -10.53 -1.94 -8.04
N VAL A 675 -11.00 -1.02 -8.88
CA VAL A 675 -11.18 0.39 -8.50
C VAL A 675 -12.30 0.52 -7.45
N LEU A 676 -13.39 -0.25 -7.58
CA LEU A 676 -14.48 -0.28 -6.61
C LEU A 676 -14.04 -0.79 -5.24
N GLU A 677 -13.25 -1.85 -5.19
CA GLU A 677 -12.71 -2.40 -3.94
C GLU A 677 -11.73 -1.41 -3.28
N THR A 678 -10.86 -0.80 -4.08
CA THR A 678 -9.93 0.24 -3.62
C THR A 678 -10.67 1.43 -3.04
N TYR A 679 -11.71 1.93 -3.71
CA TYR A 679 -12.56 3.00 -3.21
C TYR A 679 -13.24 2.62 -1.88
N LYS A 680 -13.82 1.41 -1.76
CA LYS A 680 -14.45 0.93 -0.52
C LYS A 680 -13.45 0.87 0.64
N ARG A 681 -12.24 0.35 0.39
CA ARG A 681 -11.16 0.24 1.38
C ARG A 681 -10.73 1.62 1.89
N VAL A 682 -10.38 2.53 0.98
CA VAL A 682 -9.92 3.89 1.31
C VAL A 682 -11.02 4.68 2.03
N LYS A 683 -12.27 4.59 1.58
CA LYS A 683 -13.44 5.20 2.26
C LYS A 683 -13.60 4.70 3.69
N GLY A 684 -13.40 3.40 3.92
CA GLY A 684 -13.45 2.79 5.25
C GLY A 684 -12.36 3.33 6.18
N GLN A 685 -11.12 3.43 5.69
CA GLN A 685 -9.98 3.98 6.43
C GLN A 685 -10.17 5.45 6.78
N ILE A 686 -10.63 6.28 5.84
CA ILE A 686 -10.92 7.70 6.10
C ILE A 686 -12.01 7.84 7.16
N LYS A 687 -13.06 7.01 7.10
CA LYS A 687 -14.15 7.03 8.09
C LYS A 687 -13.67 6.68 9.50
N SER A 688 -12.83 5.65 9.65
CA SER A 688 -12.28 5.27 10.95
C SER A 688 -11.33 6.34 11.49
N LEU A 689 -10.48 6.91 10.65
CA LEU A 689 -9.55 7.99 11.02
C LEU A 689 -10.28 9.27 11.45
N LYS A 690 -11.35 9.65 10.74
CA LYS A 690 -12.26 10.75 11.15
C LYS A 690 -12.94 10.50 12.49
N LYS A 691 -13.27 9.24 12.81
CA LYS A 691 -13.85 8.88 14.13
C LYS A 691 -12.79 9.02 15.22
N PHE A 692 -11.57 8.55 14.97
CA PHE A 692 -10.45 8.67 15.89
C PHE A 692 -10.10 10.15 16.17
N MET A 693 -10.04 11.00 15.14
CA MET A 693 -9.80 12.45 15.31
C MET A 693 -10.87 13.14 16.15
N ARG A 694 -12.15 12.77 16.00
CA ARG A 694 -13.24 13.27 16.85
C ARG A 694 -13.07 12.86 18.31
N LEU A 695 -12.70 11.59 18.56
CA LEU A 695 -12.45 11.11 19.92
C LEU A 695 -11.24 11.81 20.55
N LEU A 696 -10.13 11.95 19.79
CA LEU A 696 -8.94 12.66 20.23
C LEU A 696 -9.26 14.12 20.59
N THR A 697 -10.11 14.78 19.81
CA THR A 697 -10.59 16.14 20.10
C THR A 697 -11.26 16.22 21.48
N LYS A 698 -12.22 15.33 21.74
CA LYS A 698 -12.96 15.27 23.00
C LYS A 698 -12.03 15.01 24.20
N ILE A 699 -11.06 14.11 24.03
CA ILE A 699 -10.06 13.80 25.06
C ILE A 699 -9.18 15.02 25.34
N MET A 700 -8.69 15.71 24.29
CA MET A 700 -7.84 16.88 24.44
C MET A 700 -8.55 18.06 25.08
N GLU A 701 -9.83 18.29 24.77
CA GLU A 701 -10.66 19.28 25.46
C GLU A 701 -10.81 18.98 26.95
N GLY A 702 -10.99 17.70 27.31
CA GLY A 702 -11.01 17.24 28.69
C GLY A 702 -9.69 17.52 29.40
N ARG A 703 -8.57 17.12 28.78
CA ARG A 703 -7.21 17.33 29.31
C ARG A 703 -6.85 18.80 29.46
N HIS A 704 -7.23 19.65 28.51
CA HIS A 704 -6.94 21.08 28.57
C HIS A 704 -7.76 21.79 29.66
N ARG A 705 -9.00 21.34 29.92
CA ARG A 705 -9.78 21.79 31.09
C ARG A 705 -9.14 21.34 32.40
N ALA A 706 -8.75 20.08 32.49
CA ALA A 706 -8.06 19.53 33.66
C ALA A 706 -6.75 20.29 33.95
N TYR A 707 -5.96 20.59 32.91
CA TYR A 707 -4.73 21.37 33.02
C TYR A 707 -4.96 22.76 33.64
N LYS A 708 -6.00 23.49 33.20
CA LYS A 708 -6.34 24.79 33.78
C LYS A 708 -6.71 24.68 35.27
N ILE A 709 -7.44 23.62 35.63
CA ILE A 709 -7.82 23.34 37.03
C ILE A 709 -6.57 23.00 37.85
N PHE A 710 -5.71 22.11 37.36
CA PHE A 710 -4.47 21.72 38.04
C PHE A 710 -3.53 22.89 38.24
N ARG A 711 -3.30 23.70 37.20
CA ARG A 711 -2.46 24.90 37.29
C ARG A 711 -2.96 25.85 38.37
N ARG A 712 -4.27 26.13 38.41
CA ARG A 712 -4.87 26.99 39.45
C ARG A 712 -4.73 26.36 40.84
N TYR A 713 -5.01 25.07 40.96
CA TYR A 713 -4.94 24.35 42.24
C TYR A 713 -3.52 24.33 42.81
N ILE A 714 -2.52 23.99 41.99
CA ILE A 714 -1.11 23.94 42.39
C ILE A 714 -0.62 25.34 42.81
N SER A 715 -0.99 26.40 42.08
CA SER A 715 -0.62 27.77 42.47
C SER A 715 -1.26 28.21 43.79
N LEU A 716 -2.53 27.89 44.03
CA LEU A 716 -3.19 28.17 45.31
C LEU A 716 -2.55 27.41 46.47
N ARG A 717 -2.20 26.13 46.25
CA ARG A 717 -1.55 25.28 47.24
C ARG A 717 -0.14 25.80 47.57
N CYS A 718 0.67 26.13 46.55
CA CYS A 718 1.98 26.74 46.73
C CYS A 718 1.89 28.04 47.55
N LYS A 719 0.93 28.93 47.24
CA LYS A 719 0.68 30.16 48.02
C LYS A 719 0.34 29.87 49.48
N TYR A 720 -0.56 28.93 49.74
CA TYR A 720 -0.97 28.57 51.10
C TYR A 720 0.18 28.01 51.93
N TYR A 721 0.92 27.05 51.38
CA TYR A 721 2.05 26.43 52.08
C TYR A 721 3.19 27.42 52.30
N PHE A 722 3.49 28.28 51.33
CA PHE A 722 4.50 29.32 51.48
C PHE A 722 4.22 30.24 52.68
N ASN A 723 2.99 30.74 52.79
CA ASN A 723 2.59 31.60 53.89
C ASN A 723 2.61 30.87 55.24
N THR A 724 2.18 29.61 55.27
CA THR A 724 2.20 28.77 56.47
C THR A 724 3.63 28.48 56.96
N MET A 725 4.57 28.33 56.03
CA MET A 725 5.98 28.11 56.35
C MET A 725 6.64 29.39 56.88
N LEU A 726 6.35 30.54 56.26
CA LEU A 726 6.85 31.85 56.71
C LEU A 726 6.33 32.23 58.12
N SER A 727 5.07 31.92 58.43
CA SER A 727 4.47 32.28 59.72
C SER A 727 5.15 31.59 60.91
N GLN A 728 5.91 30.51 60.70
CA GLN A 728 6.70 29.87 61.77
C GLN A 728 7.79 30.80 62.36
N ARG A 729 8.16 31.86 61.63
CA ARG A 729 9.07 32.91 62.08
C ARG A 729 8.37 34.27 62.25
N GLY A 730 7.03 34.27 62.27
CA GLY A 730 6.23 35.50 62.30
C GLY A 730 6.27 36.33 61.01
N TYR A 731 6.83 35.78 59.91
CA TYR A 731 6.91 36.51 58.63
C TYR A 731 5.61 36.41 57.86
N HIS A 732 5.29 37.45 57.09
CA HIS A 732 4.15 37.44 56.16
C HIS A 732 4.62 37.41 54.71
N GLY A 733 3.97 36.58 53.90
CA GLY A 733 4.27 36.41 52.48
C GLY A 733 3.09 36.76 51.58
N LYS A 734 3.39 37.28 50.39
CA LYS A 734 2.42 37.47 49.31
C LYS A 734 2.97 36.91 48.00
N MET A 735 2.26 35.92 47.45
CA MET A 735 2.49 35.39 46.11
C MET A 735 1.35 35.78 45.18
N ASN A 736 1.70 36.30 44.01
CA ASN A 736 0.75 36.58 42.93
C ASN A 736 1.18 35.84 41.67
N PHE A 737 0.31 34.94 41.21
CA PHE A 737 0.50 34.19 39.96
C PHE A 737 -0.35 34.83 38.87
N ASP A 738 0.28 35.45 37.88
CA ASP A 738 -0.40 35.87 36.66
C ASP A 738 -0.14 34.83 35.56
N HIS A 739 -1.10 33.92 35.43
CA HIS A 739 -1.05 32.87 34.42
C HIS A 739 -1.28 33.35 32.97
N LYS A 740 -1.77 34.59 32.77
CA LYS A 740 -1.98 35.16 31.43
C LYS A 740 -0.68 35.79 30.93
N ASN A 741 -0.02 36.57 31.78
CA ASN A 741 1.25 37.22 31.47
C ASN A 741 2.47 36.35 31.80
N GLU A 742 2.25 35.16 32.35
CA GLU A 742 3.29 34.20 32.75
C GLU A 742 4.30 34.80 33.75
N THR A 743 3.80 35.51 34.76
CA THR A 743 4.62 36.14 35.81
C THR A 743 4.28 35.64 37.21
N LEU A 744 5.30 35.61 38.08
CA LEU A 744 5.19 35.29 39.50
C LEU A 744 5.93 36.33 40.33
N SER A 745 5.16 37.16 41.05
CA SER A 745 5.69 38.12 42.02
C SER A 745 5.63 37.52 43.44
N ILE A 746 6.75 37.58 44.17
CA ILE A 746 6.85 37.09 45.56
C ILE A 746 7.38 38.24 46.42
N ALA A 747 6.63 38.61 47.45
CA ALA A 747 7.01 39.63 48.42
C ALA A 747 6.93 39.08 49.84
N VAL A 748 7.85 39.50 50.71
CA VAL A 748 7.95 39.02 52.09
C VAL A 748 8.15 40.21 53.03
N GLN A 749 7.52 40.13 54.19
CA GLN A 749 7.59 41.11 55.27
C GLN A 749 8.13 40.41 56.53
N PRO A 750 9.38 40.70 56.92
CA PRO A 750 9.97 40.18 58.16
C PRO A 750 9.53 40.98 59.40
N GLY A 751 9.23 40.29 60.50
CA GLY A 751 8.93 40.89 61.82
C GLY A 751 7.52 40.63 62.38
N GLU A 752 7.39 40.57 63.70
CA GLU A 752 6.09 40.47 64.40
C GLU A 752 5.40 41.82 64.50
N GLY A 753 4.23 41.93 63.87
CA GLY A 753 3.45 43.17 63.77
C GLY A 753 3.81 43.98 62.52
N ASP A 754 2.81 44.60 61.91
CA ASP A 754 2.78 45.25 60.58
C ASP A 754 3.73 46.46 60.37
N LYS A 755 4.88 46.51 61.06
CA LYS A 755 5.81 47.66 61.14
C LYS A 755 6.85 47.70 60.03
N ALA A 756 7.14 46.59 59.34
CA ALA A 756 8.08 46.52 58.21
C ALA A 756 7.35 46.62 56.86
N ALA A 757 7.93 47.27 55.86
CA ALA A 757 7.32 47.37 54.52
C ALA A 757 7.37 46.02 53.79
N LEU A 758 6.28 45.64 53.13
CA LEU A 758 6.24 44.49 52.22
C LEU A 758 7.23 44.74 51.08
N SER A 759 8.28 43.91 51.00
CA SER A 759 9.39 44.15 50.09
C SER A 759 9.69 42.92 49.23
N ASP A 760 10.26 43.12 48.03
CA ASP A 760 10.69 42.01 47.17
C ASP A 760 11.77 41.20 47.92
N MET A 761 11.87 39.90 47.66
CA MET A 761 12.85 39.02 48.31
C MET A 761 14.31 39.50 48.19
N ARG A 762 14.57 40.45 47.29
CA ARG A 762 15.88 41.06 47.04
C ARG A 762 16.29 42.10 48.07
N SER A 763 15.34 42.82 48.67
CA SER A 763 15.61 43.86 49.68
C SER A 763 15.73 43.30 51.09
N LEU A 764 15.56 41.98 51.25
CA LEU A 764 15.74 41.26 52.50
C LEU A 764 17.23 41.07 52.82
N SER A 765 17.55 40.89 54.10
CA SER A 765 18.89 40.48 54.52
C SER A 765 19.25 39.10 53.97
N GLY A 766 20.55 38.77 53.91
CA GLY A 766 21.03 37.48 53.40
C GLY A 766 20.37 36.26 54.08
N GLY A 767 20.17 36.34 55.41
CA GLY A 767 19.51 35.29 56.20
C GLY A 767 18.01 35.19 55.94
N GLU A 768 17.29 36.31 55.86
CA GLU A 768 15.84 36.35 55.56
C GLU A 768 15.53 35.87 54.15
N ARG A 769 16.38 36.23 53.19
CA ARG A 769 16.27 35.76 51.81
C ARG A 769 16.44 34.25 51.74
N SER A 770 17.46 33.69 52.38
CA SER A 770 17.69 32.24 52.44
C SER A 770 16.53 31.51 53.11
N PHE A 771 16.02 32.03 54.25
CA PHE A 771 14.88 31.45 54.94
C PHE A 771 13.62 31.42 54.07
N SER A 772 13.32 32.54 53.41
CA SER A 772 12.17 32.65 52.50
C SER A 772 12.30 31.73 51.29
N THR A 773 13.53 31.44 50.84
CA THR A 773 13.81 30.49 49.75
C THR A 773 13.50 29.06 50.15
N VAL A 774 13.92 28.65 51.34
CA VAL A 774 13.58 27.33 51.88
C VAL A 774 12.07 27.19 52.02
N CYS A 775 11.36 28.21 52.53
CA CYS A 775 9.91 28.21 52.60
C CYS A 775 9.25 28.02 51.21
N PHE A 776 9.80 28.66 50.17
CA PHE A 776 9.33 28.50 48.80
C PHE A 776 9.57 27.08 48.27
N ILE A 777 10.76 26.54 48.42
CA ILE A 777 11.09 25.17 47.98
C ILE A 777 10.20 24.14 48.68
N LEU A 778 10.01 24.28 49.99
CA LEU A 778 9.10 23.43 50.78
C LEU A 778 7.66 23.49 50.26
N SER A 779 7.20 24.67 49.83
CA SER A 779 5.86 24.83 49.24
C SER A 779 5.71 24.11 47.90
N LEU A 780 6.78 24.03 47.09
CA LEU A 780 6.79 23.31 45.82
C LEU A 780 6.88 21.80 46.03
N TRP A 781 7.68 21.37 47.01
CA TRP A 781 7.78 19.99 47.45
C TRP A 781 6.43 19.38 47.83
N ASP A 782 5.54 20.15 48.43
CA ASP A 782 4.21 19.65 48.76
C ASP A 782 3.32 19.40 47.51
N THR A 783 3.64 20.03 46.38
CA THR A 783 2.94 19.86 45.10
C THR A 783 3.61 18.85 44.17
N MET A 784 4.85 18.45 44.46
CA MET A 784 5.66 17.59 43.61
C MET A 784 5.85 16.19 44.21
N GLU A 785 5.58 15.17 43.40
CA GLU A 785 5.85 13.78 43.74
C GLU A 785 7.23 13.35 43.23
N SER A 786 8.16 13.11 44.15
CA SER A 786 9.48 12.53 43.85
C SER A 786 9.86 11.52 44.93
N PRO A 787 10.47 10.36 44.57
CA PRO A 787 10.92 9.36 45.54
C PRO A 787 12.09 9.86 46.41
N PHE A 788 12.88 10.81 45.92
CA PHE A 788 13.94 11.45 46.69
C PHE A 788 14.01 12.95 46.45
N ARG A 789 14.63 13.66 47.39
CA ARG A 789 14.89 15.10 47.34
C ARG A 789 16.29 15.39 47.81
N CYS A 790 17.00 16.22 47.06
CA CYS A 790 18.35 16.66 47.41
C CYS A 790 18.41 18.19 47.47
N LEU A 791 18.93 18.73 48.57
CA LEU A 791 19.28 20.15 48.69
C LEU A 791 20.77 20.29 48.98
N ASP A 792 21.42 21.15 48.19
CA ASP A 792 22.81 21.49 48.35
C ASP A 792 22.99 22.91 48.91
N GLU A 793 23.90 23.05 49.88
CA GLU A 793 24.30 24.32 50.52
C GLU A 793 23.15 25.24 50.99
N PHE A 794 22.02 24.68 51.39
CA PHE A 794 20.80 25.45 51.69
C PHE A 794 20.95 26.43 52.88
N ASP A 795 21.94 26.23 53.75
CA ASP A 795 22.13 26.97 55.02
C ASP A 795 23.33 27.92 55.04
N VAL A 796 24.14 27.98 53.97
CA VAL A 796 25.43 28.69 53.94
C VAL A 796 25.31 30.19 54.25
N TYR A 797 24.21 30.83 53.82
CA TYR A 797 23.98 32.27 54.00
C TYR A 797 23.01 32.58 55.15
N MET A 798 22.66 31.60 55.97
CA MET A 798 21.74 31.77 57.10
C MET A 798 22.49 32.09 58.39
N ASP A 799 21.94 32.97 59.22
CA ASP A 799 22.35 33.07 60.61
C ASP A 799 21.92 31.83 61.42
N MET A 800 22.49 31.66 62.61
CA MET A 800 22.25 30.49 63.46
C MET A 800 20.76 30.27 63.83
N VAL A 801 19.96 31.34 63.92
CA VAL A 801 18.54 31.25 64.28
C VAL A 801 17.73 30.80 63.06
N ASN A 802 17.93 31.42 61.90
CA ASN A 802 17.30 31.06 60.63
C ASN A 802 17.67 29.63 60.21
N ARG A 803 18.93 29.24 60.43
CA ARG A 803 19.44 27.88 60.20
C ARG A 803 18.65 26.86 61.02
N ARG A 804 18.55 27.06 62.34
CA ARG A 804 17.84 26.13 63.24
C ARG A 804 16.38 25.94 62.84
N ILE A 805 15.66 27.04 62.60
CA ILE A 805 14.23 26.98 62.22
C ILE A 805 14.06 26.28 60.86
N SER A 806 14.90 26.61 59.86
CA SER A 806 14.84 25.98 58.53
C SER A 806 15.09 24.47 58.62
N MET A 807 16.07 24.05 59.43
CA MET A 807 16.36 22.64 59.68
C MET A 807 15.19 21.91 60.33
N ASP A 808 14.60 22.48 61.38
CA ASP A 808 13.44 21.90 62.06
C ASP A 808 12.25 21.77 61.10
N MET A 809 12.02 22.77 60.23
CA MET A 809 10.98 22.72 59.20
C MET A 809 11.21 21.59 58.19
N MET A 810 12.42 21.47 57.65
CA MET A 810 12.77 20.42 56.69
C MET A 810 12.68 19.02 57.30
N LEU A 811 13.14 18.85 58.54
CA LEU A 811 13.02 17.59 59.26
C LEU A 811 11.56 17.22 59.58
N LYS A 812 10.72 18.19 59.93
CA LYS A 812 9.27 17.98 60.09
C LYS A 812 8.63 17.51 58.78
N VAL A 813 8.94 18.16 57.66
CA VAL A 813 8.45 17.76 56.33
C VAL A 813 8.95 16.35 55.98
N ALA A 814 10.23 16.05 56.20
CA ALA A 814 10.79 14.73 55.96
C ALA A 814 10.13 13.63 56.80
N ASN A 815 9.92 13.89 58.09
CA ASN A 815 9.25 12.95 58.99
C ASN A 815 7.78 12.72 58.61
N SER A 816 7.08 13.72 58.07
CA SER A 816 5.71 13.56 57.55
C SER A 816 5.65 12.73 56.25
N GLN A 817 6.77 12.58 55.54
CA GLN A 817 6.86 11.92 54.23
C GLN A 817 7.74 10.67 54.29
N ARG A 818 7.39 9.71 55.16
CA ARG A 818 8.20 8.51 55.47
C ARG A 818 8.56 7.59 54.30
N TYR A 819 7.86 7.71 53.17
CA TYR A 819 8.12 6.94 51.95
C TYR A 819 9.06 7.66 50.97
N ARG A 820 9.69 8.77 51.36
CA ARG A 820 10.59 9.57 50.52
C ARG A 820 11.95 9.74 51.20
N GLN A 821 13.02 9.72 50.40
CA GLN A 821 14.37 9.96 50.89
C GLN A 821 14.72 11.44 50.78
N PHE A 822 15.30 12.01 51.84
CA PHE A 822 15.79 13.39 51.86
C PHE A 822 17.30 13.38 52.04
N ILE A 823 17.99 14.11 51.18
CA ILE A 823 19.44 14.25 51.16
C ILE A 823 19.73 15.74 51.31
N PHE A 824 20.49 16.08 52.34
CA PHE A 824 20.89 17.46 52.62
C PHE A 824 22.42 17.50 52.62
N LEU A 825 22.99 18.36 51.78
CA LEU A 825 24.42 18.62 51.72
C LEU A 825 24.66 20.00 52.34
N THR A 826 25.56 20.06 53.32
CA THR A 826 25.88 21.27 54.07
C THR A 826 27.36 21.28 54.46
N PRO A 827 28.07 22.40 54.28
CA PRO A 827 29.44 22.55 54.74
C PRO A 827 29.52 22.89 56.24
N GLN A 828 28.38 23.15 56.89
CA GLN A 828 28.33 23.58 58.28
C GLN A 828 27.99 22.42 59.23
N SER A 829 28.44 22.52 60.48
CA SER A 829 28.28 21.44 61.47
C SER A 829 26.82 21.12 61.80
N MET A 830 26.54 19.82 62.01
CA MET A 830 25.21 19.26 62.31
C MET A 830 25.12 18.60 63.69
N SER A 831 26.02 18.95 64.62
CA SER A 831 26.10 18.36 65.98
C SER A 831 24.85 18.54 66.83
N SER A 832 23.96 19.47 66.48
CA SER A 832 22.77 19.85 67.25
C SER A 832 21.47 19.14 66.82
N LEU A 833 21.56 18.17 65.90
CA LEU A 833 20.39 17.44 65.40
C LEU A 833 19.89 16.38 66.39
N PRO A 834 18.57 16.10 66.43
CA PRO A 834 18.01 15.07 67.30
C PRO A 834 18.48 13.67 66.85
N SER A 835 18.84 12.82 67.83
CA SER A 835 19.14 11.41 67.56
C SER A 835 17.85 10.68 67.16
N SER A 836 17.82 10.14 65.95
CA SER A 836 16.67 9.41 65.39
C SER A 836 17.14 8.32 64.45
N SER A 837 16.51 7.15 64.48
CA SER A 837 16.80 6.04 63.55
C SER A 837 16.47 6.37 62.09
N LEU A 838 15.70 7.43 61.85
CA LEU A 838 15.34 7.93 60.52
C LEU A 838 16.34 8.97 59.97
N ILE A 839 17.30 9.42 60.78
CA ILE A 839 18.29 10.43 60.42
C ILE A 839 19.67 9.78 60.39
N ARG A 840 20.34 9.82 59.24
CA ARG A 840 21.72 9.36 59.08
C ARG A 840 22.61 10.54 58.72
N ILE A 841 23.60 10.82 59.57
CA ILE A 841 24.60 11.87 59.32
C ILE A 841 25.85 11.20 58.75
N LEU A 842 26.29 11.66 57.58
CA LEU A 842 27.54 11.25 56.95
C LEU A 842 28.47 12.46 56.95
N ARG A 843 29.49 12.45 57.81
CA ARG A 843 30.50 13.51 57.86
C ARG A 843 31.69 13.11 56.99
N MET A 844 32.04 13.96 56.04
CA MET A 844 33.29 13.83 55.28
C MET A 844 34.48 14.28 56.14
N HIS A 845 35.64 13.69 55.93
CA HIS A 845 36.88 14.15 56.56
C HIS A 845 37.18 15.60 56.16
N ASP A 846 37.78 16.35 57.08
CA ASP A 846 38.16 17.73 56.81
C ASP A 846 39.20 17.75 55.67
N PRO A 847 39.10 18.67 54.70
CA PRO A 847 39.96 18.66 53.52
C PRO A 847 41.43 18.96 53.88
N GLU A 848 42.35 18.14 53.40
CA GLU A 848 43.79 18.38 53.60
C GLU A 848 44.32 19.47 52.63
N ARG A 849 45.20 20.35 53.11
CA ARG A 849 45.78 21.42 52.27
C ARG A 849 46.55 20.80 51.10
N GLY A 850 46.11 21.09 49.87
CA GLY A 850 46.74 20.60 48.63
C GLY A 850 46.05 19.39 48.00
N GLN A 851 44.99 18.87 48.62
CA GLN A 851 44.22 17.74 48.10
C GLN A 851 43.29 18.17 46.95
N THR A 852 43.55 17.70 45.74
CA THR A 852 42.72 17.97 44.55
C THR A 852 41.69 16.87 44.26
N THR A 853 41.84 15.68 44.87
CA THR A 853 40.97 14.51 44.66
C THR A 853 40.67 13.78 45.97
N LEU A 854 39.42 13.31 46.12
CA LEU A 854 38.99 12.51 47.29
C LEU A 854 39.46 11.05 47.12
N PRO A 855 40.12 10.44 48.11
CA PRO A 855 40.54 9.05 48.06
C PRO A 855 39.35 8.12 48.33
N PHE A 856 38.65 7.69 47.29
CA PHE A 856 37.67 6.61 47.42
C PHE A 856 38.39 5.25 47.33
N ARG A 857 38.50 4.53 48.46
CA ARG A 857 38.88 3.11 48.42
C ARG A 857 37.68 2.26 47.99
N PRO A 858 37.81 1.38 46.98
CA PRO A 858 36.78 0.40 46.64
C PRO A 858 36.49 -0.52 47.83
N ARG A 859 35.22 -0.85 48.05
CA ARG A 859 34.71 -1.56 49.23
C ARG A 859 35.07 -3.05 49.32
N ASP A 860 35.97 -3.53 48.45
CA ASP A 860 36.32 -4.96 48.29
C ASP A 860 37.67 -5.35 48.88
N GLN A 861 38.30 -4.50 49.70
CA GLN A 861 39.44 -4.89 50.52
C GLN A 861 39.04 -4.81 51.99
N ALA A 862 38.65 -5.96 52.53
CA ALA A 862 38.57 -6.18 53.96
C ALA A 862 39.96 -5.94 54.57
N GLU A 863 40.00 -5.21 55.68
CA GLU A 863 41.17 -5.08 56.53
C GLU A 863 41.42 -6.44 57.20
N ASP A 864 42.38 -7.19 56.65
CA ASP A 864 43.25 -8.05 57.45
C ASP A 864 44.38 -7.15 57.98
N SER A 865 44.29 -6.74 59.24
CA SER A 865 45.47 -6.51 60.08
C SER A 865 45.07 -6.27 61.54
N ASP A 866 45.56 -7.19 62.37
CA ASP A 866 45.80 -7.16 63.82
C ASP A 866 45.86 -5.78 64.50
N ASP A 867 44.96 -5.56 65.48
CA ASP A 867 45.24 -5.33 66.92
C ASP A 867 43.93 -5.28 67.74
#